data_AF-A0A9J7AMD4-F1
#
_entry.id   AF-A0A9J7AMD4-F1
#
_cell.length_a   1.000
_cell.length_b   1.000
_cell.length_c   1.000
_cell.angle_alpha   90.00
_cell.angle_beta   90.00
_cell.angle_gamma   90.00
#
_symmetry.space_group_name_H-M   'P 1'
#
loop_
_entity.id
_entity.type
_entity.pdbx_description
1 polymer ?
#
loop_
_entity_poly.entity_id
_entity_poly.type
_entity_poly.pdbx_seq_one_letter_code
_entity_poly.pdbx_strand_id
1 'polypeptide(L)'
;MLAPAEAFRRAQAALAGGRPDEAAELFRHVARSTADDAAALIHLGQIEARSGRAEQARSAWREALVRQPGNLTALAYYADLEGAPGPSPKAAQFYERVRVLLPYHPGTAELLGRIYGRIGQPGKSLRRYEEAARLDGLNPSAHARHGSALHGAGRLAEAIRAFRREATLRPDEAGVWFNLSVVEPALGARAEGLAFLDRCLAIGPADGPALARQAQLRRRLGRPGVEAATRKAQIADPSAARALTGAARTGNASAAGRWWCVSERELEPGILYLRALLTAGRPRQALLILRELSSEVTPPDELLLLAAEVHRRAGSSDAALPKTQYREWLERRAASPDERPDAPTVQQGGAPLFSILLPVFNPEPAHLRQAIRSVFEQSFSDWELCIADDASTDPDISRMLEEAADHPRVKQVLRSENGHISAASNSALDLATGTYIGLLDHDDMLAPEALAEMARALNARPELDLIYSDEDKIDDAGYRYAPHFKPAWDPDLSLVSNYICHFSVIRRRLANEIGGFRLGLEGAQDHDLVQRIAERTAPERIGHIPKILYHWRSATTSTAISTETKPYAIAATGRVIRDTLKRRAVGAAAEFRNGRWRVTRSLPEDARVSVIIPTKNRLTLLRTCIEGLTAQTDYADMEIQIVDNGSDDPATQRYLDRLSHRPNVEVLRDSGPFNFSRLCNRGAREATGDFLCFLNNDIEPAGAVWLEELVAEAARPEVGLVGAKLLYPDRTVQHAGIALAGAHVARHTNLRISETSGGYWGRAMQTQSLSAVTGACMLMRREVFREVDGFDEALAVDFGDIDLCLRVRRAGYRVLWTPHSVLIHHESASRGTVITPEKSQLYDKERAFMVERWGALLEDDPAYNPNLSITPERPAFALPEEPRPLNVIVRTGMPVKTAPDPLD
;
A
#
# COMPACT_ATOMS: atom_id res chain seq x y z
N MET A 1 23.22 14.15 -44.57
CA MET A 1 22.97 13.00 -43.67
C MET A 1 21.62 12.40 -44.04
N LEU A 2 21.51 11.07 -44.04
CA LEU A 2 20.27 10.37 -44.41
C LEU A 2 19.19 10.60 -43.34
N ALA A 3 17.93 10.81 -43.75
CA ALA A 3 16.83 10.91 -42.80
C ALA A 3 16.64 9.57 -42.04
N PRO A 4 16.29 9.56 -40.74
CA PRO A 4 16.24 8.33 -39.93
C PRO A 4 15.33 7.23 -40.50
N ALA A 5 14.16 7.59 -41.03
CA ALA A 5 13.24 6.64 -41.65
C ALA A 5 13.84 5.99 -42.93
N GLU A 6 14.60 6.76 -43.72
CA GLU A 6 15.28 6.24 -44.91
C GLU A 6 16.48 5.37 -44.55
N ALA A 7 17.24 5.75 -43.52
CA ALA A 7 18.33 4.95 -42.99
C ALA A 7 17.83 3.62 -42.40
N PHE A 8 16.67 3.61 -41.73
CA PHE A 8 16.06 2.39 -41.20
C PHE A 8 15.62 1.43 -42.31
N ARG A 9 14.97 1.93 -43.38
CA ARG A 9 14.61 1.11 -44.55
C ARG A 9 15.83 0.53 -45.26
N ARG A 10 16.90 1.32 -45.42
CA ARG A 10 18.18 0.86 -45.98
C ARG A 10 18.86 -0.18 -45.09
N ALA A 11 18.80 -0.04 -43.77
CA ALA A 11 19.33 -1.02 -42.82
C ALA A 11 18.62 -2.38 -42.97
N GLN A 12 17.29 -2.37 -43.09
CA GLN A 12 16.50 -3.59 -43.33
C GLN A 12 16.84 -4.24 -44.69
N ALA A 13 17.01 -3.43 -45.75
CA ALA A 13 17.40 -3.93 -47.07
C ALA A 13 18.83 -4.51 -47.09
N ALA A 14 19.78 -3.90 -46.37
CA ALA A 14 21.13 -4.43 -46.21
C ALA A 14 21.13 -5.76 -45.45
N LEU A 15 20.30 -5.88 -44.40
CA LEU A 15 20.13 -7.12 -43.64
C LEU A 15 19.53 -8.25 -44.49
N ALA A 16 18.50 -7.94 -45.29
CA ALA A 16 17.89 -8.89 -46.22
C ALA A 16 18.85 -9.32 -47.35
N GLY A 17 19.75 -8.42 -47.77
CA GLY A 17 20.80 -8.67 -48.76
C GLY A 17 22.06 -9.33 -48.20
N GLY A 18 22.07 -9.81 -46.95
CA GLY A 18 23.20 -10.53 -46.36
C GLY A 18 24.40 -9.66 -45.98
N ARG A 19 24.21 -8.35 -45.78
CA ARG A 19 25.26 -7.37 -45.41
C ARG A 19 25.05 -6.86 -43.97
N PRO A 20 25.36 -7.67 -42.93
CA PRO A 20 25.01 -7.37 -41.53
C PRO A 20 25.77 -6.19 -40.93
N ASP A 21 27.04 -5.98 -41.29
CA ASP A 21 27.84 -4.88 -40.70
C ASP A 21 27.39 -3.50 -41.24
N GLU A 22 27.03 -3.43 -42.52
CA GLU A 22 26.41 -2.23 -43.11
C GLU A 22 25.03 -1.94 -42.47
N ALA A 23 24.24 -2.98 -42.23
CA ALA A 23 22.96 -2.84 -41.51
C ALA A 23 23.17 -2.35 -40.07
N ALA A 24 24.17 -2.86 -39.37
CA ALA A 24 24.49 -2.44 -37.99
C ALA A 24 24.92 -0.97 -37.90
N GLU A 25 25.73 -0.48 -38.85
CA GLU A 25 26.09 0.94 -38.93
C GLU A 25 24.88 1.84 -39.16
N LEU A 26 23.99 1.44 -40.07
CA LEU A 26 22.76 2.18 -40.35
C LEU A 26 21.81 2.18 -39.13
N PHE A 27 21.64 1.04 -38.44
CA PHE A 27 20.83 1.00 -37.21
C PHE A 27 21.45 1.82 -36.07
N ARG A 28 22.79 1.87 -35.92
CA ARG A 28 23.45 2.79 -34.98
C ARG A 28 23.19 4.25 -35.34
N HIS A 29 23.21 4.60 -36.62
CA HIS A 29 22.90 5.96 -37.06
C HIS A 29 21.44 6.33 -36.75
N VAL A 30 20.49 5.43 -36.98
CA VAL A 30 19.08 5.65 -36.63
C VAL A 30 18.91 5.81 -35.12
N ALA A 31 19.53 4.93 -34.33
CA ALA A 31 19.48 5.00 -32.87
C ALA A 31 20.06 6.32 -32.34
N ARG A 32 21.11 6.89 -32.93
CA ARG A 32 21.63 8.21 -32.50
C ARG A 32 20.70 9.37 -32.85
N SER A 33 19.88 9.20 -33.90
CA SER A 33 19.08 10.29 -34.48
C SER A 33 17.62 10.30 -34.02
N THR A 34 17.18 9.28 -33.29
CA THR A 34 15.80 9.13 -32.78
C THR A 34 15.85 8.76 -31.30
N ALA A 35 15.54 9.72 -30.43
CA ALA A 35 15.73 9.56 -28.98
C ALA A 35 14.76 8.56 -28.33
N ASP A 36 13.53 8.45 -28.88
CA ASP A 36 12.44 7.70 -28.25
C ASP A 36 12.10 6.36 -28.92
N ASP A 37 12.75 6.00 -30.04
CA ASP A 37 12.48 4.76 -30.77
C ASP A 37 13.50 3.65 -30.44
N ALA A 38 13.02 2.52 -29.93
CA ALA A 38 13.81 1.36 -29.54
C ALA A 38 14.01 0.33 -30.68
N ALA A 39 13.28 0.43 -31.79
CA ALA A 39 13.27 -0.59 -32.84
C ALA A 39 14.65 -0.79 -33.49
N ALA A 40 15.39 0.30 -33.72
CA ALA A 40 16.73 0.26 -34.30
C ALA A 40 17.75 -0.43 -33.39
N LEU A 41 17.64 -0.21 -32.07
CA LEU A 41 18.51 -0.82 -31.06
C LEU A 41 18.24 -2.32 -30.88
N ILE A 42 16.99 -2.75 -31.03
CA ILE A 42 16.62 -4.17 -31.00
C ILE A 42 17.25 -4.92 -32.16
N HIS A 43 17.12 -4.39 -33.38
CA HIS A 43 17.75 -4.97 -34.57
C HIS A 43 19.27 -4.93 -34.51
N LEU A 44 19.84 -3.84 -34.01
CA LEU A 44 21.29 -3.74 -33.78
C LEU A 44 21.77 -4.85 -32.84
N GLY A 45 21.13 -5.03 -31.68
CA GLY A 45 21.55 -6.05 -30.73
C GLY A 45 21.47 -7.47 -31.29
N GLN A 46 20.47 -7.76 -32.13
CA GLN A 46 20.35 -9.06 -32.82
C GLN A 46 21.50 -9.32 -33.80
N ILE A 47 21.91 -8.29 -34.55
CA ILE A 47 23.02 -8.40 -35.49
C ILE A 47 24.33 -8.64 -34.73
N GLU A 48 24.59 -7.85 -33.69
CA GLU A 48 25.80 -7.98 -32.87
C GLU A 48 25.87 -9.37 -32.18
N ALA A 49 24.74 -9.88 -31.68
CA ALA A 49 24.68 -11.21 -31.07
C ALA A 49 24.99 -12.33 -32.08
N ARG A 50 24.43 -12.25 -33.30
CA ARG A 50 24.70 -13.23 -34.38
C ARG A 50 26.14 -13.19 -34.87
N SER A 51 26.79 -12.03 -34.79
CA SER A 51 28.20 -11.86 -35.12
C SER A 51 29.15 -12.19 -33.96
N GLY A 52 28.66 -12.79 -32.87
CA GLY A 52 29.46 -13.21 -31.72
C GLY A 52 29.92 -12.06 -30.80
N ARG A 53 29.35 -10.86 -30.97
CA ARG A 53 29.69 -9.64 -30.24
C ARG A 53 28.70 -9.40 -29.10
N ALA A 54 28.79 -10.25 -28.08
CA ALA A 54 27.83 -10.33 -26.98
C ALA A 54 27.71 -9.03 -26.17
N GLU A 55 28.82 -8.35 -25.85
CA GLU A 55 28.79 -7.10 -25.10
C GLU A 55 28.09 -5.96 -25.86
N GLN A 56 28.31 -5.89 -27.18
CA GLN A 56 27.67 -4.90 -28.04
C GLN A 56 26.17 -5.18 -28.17
N ALA A 57 25.79 -6.46 -28.24
CA ALA A 57 24.38 -6.87 -28.21
C ALA A 57 23.70 -6.50 -26.90
N ARG A 58 24.36 -6.78 -25.77
CA ARG A 58 23.91 -6.43 -24.42
C ARG A 58 23.70 -4.93 -24.29
N SER A 59 24.67 -4.13 -24.73
CA SER A 59 24.60 -2.67 -24.67
C SER A 59 23.42 -2.14 -25.50
N ALA A 60 23.22 -2.65 -26.71
CA ALA A 60 22.13 -2.21 -27.58
C ALA A 60 20.75 -2.53 -27.00
N TRP A 61 20.55 -3.72 -26.44
CA TRP A 61 19.26 -4.10 -25.83
C TRP A 61 19.01 -3.42 -24.48
N ARG A 62 20.06 -3.17 -23.69
CA ARG A 62 19.95 -2.34 -22.47
C ARG A 62 19.52 -0.92 -22.83
N GLU A 63 20.12 -0.33 -23.85
CA GLU A 63 19.75 1.00 -24.34
C GLU A 63 18.33 1.02 -24.91
N ALA A 64 17.90 -0.05 -25.61
CA ALA A 64 16.52 -0.19 -26.08
C ALA A 64 15.51 -0.18 -24.93
N LEU A 65 15.84 -0.83 -23.81
CA LEU A 65 15.03 -0.85 -22.59
C LEU A 65 15.06 0.48 -21.84
N VAL A 66 16.12 1.29 -21.96
CA VAL A 66 16.13 2.65 -21.41
C VAL A 66 15.16 3.55 -22.18
N ARG A 67 15.12 3.42 -23.52
CA ARG A 67 14.28 4.26 -24.39
C ARG A 67 12.83 3.82 -24.40
N GLN A 68 12.57 2.52 -24.40
CA GLN A 68 11.22 1.96 -24.33
C GLN A 68 11.15 0.84 -23.27
N PRO A 69 10.99 1.21 -21.98
CA PRO A 69 11.09 0.26 -20.85
C PRO A 69 10.07 -0.88 -20.82
N GLY A 70 9.02 -0.82 -21.63
CA GLY A 70 8.02 -1.88 -21.79
C GLY A 70 8.23 -2.80 -23.01
N ASN A 71 9.34 -2.68 -23.73
CA ASN A 71 9.55 -3.43 -24.97
C ASN A 71 9.92 -4.90 -24.68
N LEU A 72 8.91 -5.78 -24.75
CA LEU A 72 9.03 -7.21 -24.43
C LEU A 72 10.03 -7.96 -25.33
N THR A 73 10.23 -7.48 -26.56
CA THR A 73 11.18 -8.06 -27.51
C THR A 73 12.62 -7.79 -27.07
N ALA A 74 12.94 -6.57 -26.65
CA ALA A 74 14.25 -6.23 -26.09
C ALA A 74 14.54 -7.02 -24.81
N LEU A 75 13.52 -7.17 -23.94
CA LEU A 75 13.63 -7.93 -22.70
C LEU A 75 13.89 -9.43 -22.94
N ALA A 76 13.21 -10.02 -23.91
CA ALA A 76 13.41 -11.42 -24.31
C ALA A 76 14.81 -11.67 -24.89
N TYR A 77 15.29 -10.80 -25.78
CA TYR A 77 16.64 -10.96 -26.36
C TYR A 77 17.77 -10.71 -25.36
N TYR A 78 17.58 -9.74 -24.46
CA TYR A 78 18.49 -9.52 -23.35
C TYR A 78 18.55 -10.75 -22.44
N ALA A 79 17.40 -11.31 -22.06
CA ALA A 79 17.34 -12.52 -21.23
C ALA A 79 17.92 -13.77 -21.92
N ASP A 80 17.73 -13.92 -23.24
CA ASP A 80 18.31 -15.02 -24.02
C ASP A 80 19.84 -14.93 -24.09
N LEU A 81 20.42 -13.71 -24.13
CA LEU A 81 21.87 -13.48 -24.13
C LEU A 81 22.50 -13.75 -22.76
N GLU A 82 21.83 -13.34 -21.68
CA GLU A 82 22.26 -13.62 -20.30
C GLU A 82 22.08 -15.10 -19.92
N GLY A 83 21.32 -15.87 -20.71
CA GLY A 83 20.91 -17.25 -20.44
C GLY A 83 21.89 -18.37 -20.81
N ALA A 84 23.17 -18.10 -21.04
CA ALA A 84 24.17 -19.16 -21.25
C ALA A 84 25.26 -19.13 -20.16
N PRO A 85 25.40 -20.15 -19.28
CA PRO A 85 24.98 -21.55 -19.47
C PRO A 85 24.24 -22.18 -18.26
N GLY A 86 22.94 -22.42 -18.41
CA GLY A 86 22.23 -23.50 -17.67
C GLY A 86 20.73 -23.23 -17.41
N PRO A 87 19.82 -24.23 -17.60
CA PRO A 87 18.40 -24.05 -17.35
C PRO A 87 18.08 -24.06 -15.84
N SER A 88 17.52 -22.95 -15.32
CA SER A 88 17.22 -22.77 -13.88
C SER A 88 15.72 -22.90 -13.55
N PRO A 89 15.34 -23.69 -12.53
CA PRO A 89 13.98 -23.69 -11.96
C PRO A 89 13.50 -22.30 -11.51
N LYS A 90 14.42 -21.40 -11.11
CA LYS A 90 14.09 -20.02 -10.73
C LYS A 90 13.61 -19.19 -11.93
N ALA A 91 14.18 -19.40 -13.12
CA ALA A 91 13.68 -18.76 -14.35
C ALA A 91 12.26 -19.23 -14.70
N ALA A 92 11.99 -20.54 -14.55
CA ALA A 92 10.64 -21.07 -14.72
C ALA A 92 9.64 -20.48 -13.71
N GLN A 93 10.04 -20.32 -12.44
CA GLN A 93 9.22 -19.69 -11.40
C GLN A 93 8.95 -18.21 -11.70
N PHE A 94 9.96 -17.47 -12.15
CA PHE A 94 9.80 -16.07 -12.55
C PHE A 94 8.80 -15.92 -13.70
N TYR A 95 8.95 -16.71 -14.77
CA TYR A 95 8.02 -16.62 -15.91
C TYR A 95 6.62 -17.17 -15.59
N GLU A 96 6.48 -18.15 -14.69
CA GLU A 96 5.15 -18.56 -14.18
C GLU A 96 4.48 -17.43 -13.40
N ARG A 97 5.25 -16.63 -12.67
CA ARG A 97 4.75 -15.47 -11.92
C ARG A 97 4.38 -14.31 -12.87
N VAL A 98 5.11 -14.13 -13.98
CA VAL A 98 4.73 -13.21 -15.08
C VAL A 98 3.46 -13.67 -15.80
N ARG A 99 3.28 -14.99 -16.00
CA ARG A 99 2.09 -15.58 -16.64
C ARG A 99 0.80 -15.29 -15.85
N VAL A 100 0.85 -15.27 -14.52
CA VAL A 100 -0.30 -14.90 -13.67
C VAL A 100 -0.78 -13.47 -13.96
N LEU A 101 0.12 -12.60 -14.44
CA LEU A 101 -0.16 -11.19 -14.69
C LEU A 101 -0.49 -10.89 -16.17
N LEU A 102 -0.20 -11.82 -17.10
CA LEU A 102 -0.58 -11.75 -18.53
C LEU A 102 -1.18 -13.10 -19.00
N PRO A 103 -2.35 -13.52 -18.46
CA PRO A 103 -2.87 -14.88 -18.58
C PRO A 103 -3.27 -15.33 -20.00
N TYR A 104 -3.27 -14.43 -20.99
CA TYR A 104 -3.72 -14.71 -22.36
C TYR A 104 -2.65 -14.49 -23.43
N HIS A 105 -1.37 -14.37 -23.05
CA HIS A 105 -0.30 -14.09 -24.02
C HIS A 105 0.42 -15.38 -24.51
N PRO A 106 0.26 -15.79 -25.79
CA PRO A 106 0.76 -17.07 -26.30
C PRO A 106 2.29 -17.21 -26.26
N GLY A 107 3.03 -16.09 -26.43
CA GLY A 107 4.50 -16.10 -26.39
C GLY A 107 5.10 -16.44 -25.02
N THR A 108 4.38 -16.14 -23.93
CA THR A 108 4.82 -16.43 -22.56
C THR A 108 4.67 -17.91 -22.24
N ALA A 109 3.58 -18.53 -22.70
CA ALA A 109 3.33 -19.97 -22.57
C ALA A 109 4.33 -20.80 -23.39
N GLU A 110 4.67 -20.37 -24.61
CA GLU A 110 5.68 -21.02 -25.46
C GLU A 110 7.09 -20.99 -24.83
N LEU A 111 7.47 -19.86 -24.24
CA LEU A 111 8.75 -19.71 -23.54
C LEU A 111 8.82 -20.59 -22.28
N LEU A 112 7.76 -20.63 -21.48
CA LEU A 112 7.66 -21.52 -20.32
C LEU A 112 7.73 -23.00 -20.71
N GLY A 113 7.08 -23.39 -21.80
CA GLY A 113 7.20 -24.74 -22.36
C GLY A 113 8.67 -25.11 -22.65
N ARG A 114 9.42 -24.20 -23.27
CA ARG A 114 10.86 -24.40 -23.55
C ARG A 114 11.68 -24.56 -22.27
N ILE A 115 11.43 -23.70 -21.28
CA ILE A 115 12.15 -23.75 -20.00
C ILE A 115 11.84 -25.08 -19.28
N TYR A 116 10.57 -25.50 -19.20
CA TYR A 116 10.19 -26.77 -18.59
C TYR A 116 10.74 -27.99 -19.29
N GLY A 117 10.79 -27.97 -20.63
CA GLY A 117 11.40 -29.05 -21.40
C GLY A 117 12.89 -29.21 -21.07
N ARG A 118 13.59 -28.09 -20.89
CA ARG A 118 15.03 -28.07 -20.61
C ARG A 118 15.39 -28.42 -19.16
N ILE A 119 14.53 -28.12 -18.17
CA ILE A 119 14.72 -28.54 -16.76
C ILE A 119 14.18 -29.95 -16.46
N GLY A 120 13.88 -30.76 -17.49
CA GLY A 120 13.44 -32.14 -17.31
C GLY A 120 12.04 -32.29 -16.73
N GLN A 121 11.14 -31.33 -16.98
CA GLN A 121 9.73 -31.34 -16.55
C GLN A 121 8.79 -31.53 -17.75
N PRO A 122 8.80 -32.71 -18.42
CA PRO A 122 8.11 -32.93 -19.70
C PRO A 122 6.59 -32.76 -19.59
N GLY A 123 5.97 -33.10 -18.46
CA GLY A 123 4.54 -32.90 -18.25
C GLY A 123 4.14 -31.42 -18.15
N LYS A 124 4.96 -30.58 -17.51
CA LYS A 124 4.71 -29.13 -17.44
C LYS A 124 5.00 -28.45 -18.78
N SER A 125 6.09 -28.86 -19.43
CA SER A 125 6.45 -28.45 -20.80
C SER A 125 5.30 -28.66 -21.78
N LEU A 126 4.73 -29.88 -21.77
CA LEU A 126 3.64 -30.26 -22.64
C LEU A 126 2.39 -29.39 -22.42
N ARG A 127 1.98 -29.20 -21.16
CA ARG A 127 0.83 -28.35 -20.81
C ARG A 127 1.01 -26.90 -21.27
N ARG A 128 2.23 -26.37 -21.17
CA ARG A 128 2.53 -24.99 -21.58
C ARG A 128 2.53 -24.81 -23.10
N TYR A 129 3.00 -25.80 -23.87
CA TYR A 129 2.88 -25.76 -25.33
C TYR A 129 1.44 -25.97 -25.82
N GLU A 130 0.66 -26.81 -25.15
CA GLU A 130 -0.77 -26.98 -25.40
C GLU A 130 -1.54 -25.67 -25.17
N GLU A 131 -1.22 -24.98 -24.07
CA GLU A 131 -1.75 -23.66 -23.73
C GLU A 131 -1.38 -22.60 -24.79
N ALA A 132 -0.11 -22.56 -25.22
CA ALA A 132 0.34 -21.65 -26.28
C ALA A 132 -0.40 -21.86 -27.61
N ALA A 133 -0.57 -23.12 -28.02
CA ALA A 133 -1.27 -23.48 -29.25
C ALA A 133 -2.79 -23.22 -29.18
N ARG A 134 -3.38 -23.24 -27.99
CA ARG A 134 -4.79 -22.89 -27.75
C ARG A 134 -5.02 -21.38 -27.76
N LEU A 135 -4.12 -20.62 -27.15
CA LEU A 135 -4.21 -19.16 -27.07
C LEU A 135 -3.99 -18.50 -28.43
N ASP A 136 -3.14 -19.08 -29.28
CA ASP A 136 -2.94 -18.66 -30.66
C ASP A 136 -2.91 -19.85 -31.61
N GLY A 137 -4.10 -20.23 -32.07
CA GLY A 137 -4.30 -21.34 -32.99
C GLY A 137 -3.70 -21.14 -34.39
N LEU A 138 -3.21 -19.94 -34.71
CA LEU A 138 -2.56 -19.61 -35.99
C LEU A 138 -1.03 -19.55 -35.87
N ASN A 139 -0.45 -19.67 -34.67
CA ASN A 139 1.00 -19.70 -34.46
C ASN A 139 1.60 -21.07 -34.83
N PRO A 140 2.35 -21.20 -35.93
CA PRO A 140 2.87 -22.49 -36.38
C PRO A 140 3.96 -23.04 -35.43
N SER A 141 4.71 -22.15 -34.78
CA SER A 141 5.82 -22.49 -33.88
C SER A 141 5.33 -23.12 -32.57
N ALA A 142 4.14 -22.73 -32.10
CA ALA A 142 3.48 -23.33 -30.96
C ALA A 142 3.03 -24.77 -31.28
N HIS A 143 2.42 -25.00 -32.45
CA HIS A 143 2.01 -26.33 -32.92
C HIS A 143 3.21 -27.27 -33.12
N ALA A 144 4.32 -26.76 -33.68
CA ALA A 144 5.56 -27.51 -33.89
C ALA A 144 6.14 -28.06 -32.58
N ARG A 145 6.26 -27.19 -31.57
CA ARG A 145 6.84 -27.56 -30.27
C ARG A 145 5.90 -28.42 -29.44
N HIS A 146 4.59 -28.17 -29.55
CA HIS A 146 3.58 -29.04 -28.97
C HIS A 146 3.66 -30.46 -29.57
N GLY A 147 3.73 -30.58 -30.91
CA GLY A 147 3.89 -31.86 -31.60
C GLY A 147 5.16 -32.61 -31.20
N SER A 148 6.29 -31.90 -31.08
CA SER A 148 7.57 -32.48 -30.65
C SER A 148 7.51 -32.99 -29.20
N ALA A 149 6.91 -32.23 -28.30
CA ALA A 149 6.70 -32.63 -26.90
C ALA A 149 5.76 -33.85 -26.79
N LEU A 150 4.68 -33.90 -27.58
CA LEU A 150 3.76 -35.04 -27.63
C LEU A 150 4.44 -36.31 -28.16
N HIS A 151 5.29 -36.17 -29.18
CA HIS A 151 6.08 -37.29 -29.71
C HIS A 151 7.06 -37.83 -28.66
N GLY A 152 7.79 -36.95 -27.97
CA GLY A 152 8.66 -37.33 -26.86
C GLY A 152 7.93 -38.02 -25.70
N ALA A 153 6.64 -37.73 -25.52
CA ALA A 153 5.76 -38.36 -24.54
C ALA A 153 5.06 -39.63 -25.05
N GLY A 154 5.32 -40.09 -26.28
CA GLY A 154 4.70 -41.28 -26.88
C GLY A 154 3.24 -41.09 -27.34
N ARG A 155 2.70 -39.86 -27.32
CA ARG A 155 1.32 -39.53 -27.74
C ARG A 155 1.24 -39.29 -29.26
N LEU A 156 1.57 -40.34 -30.01
CA LEU A 156 1.83 -40.26 -31.46
C LEU A 156 0.66 -39.71 -32.30
N ALA A 157 -0.58 -40.14 -32.01
CA ALA A 157 -1.76 -39.68 -32.75
C ALA A 157 -2.05 -38.18 -32.55
N GLU A 158 -1.67 -37.64 -31.40
CA GLU A 158 -1.84 -36.22 -31.06
C GLU A 158 -0.71 -35.38 -31.64
N ALA A 159 0.52 -35.90 -31.59
CA ALA A 159 1.67 -35.29 -32.24
C ALA A 159 1.41 -35.10 -33.76
N ILE A 160 0.83 -36.11 -34.43
CA ILE A 160 0.44 -36.01 -35.84
C ILE A 160 -0.59 -34.90 -36.08
N ARG A 161 -1.61 -34.76 -35.21
CA ARG A 161 -2.60 -33.68 -35.35
C ARG A 161 -1.96 -32.30 -35.20
N ALA A 162 -1.07 -32.12 -34.23
CA ALA A 162 -0.34 -30.86 -34.04
C ALA A 162 0.56 -30.53 -35.24
N PHE A 163 1.33 -31.51 -35.74
CA PHE A 163 2.18 -31.32 -36.92
C PHE A 163 1.38 -31.11 -38.22
N ARG A 164 0.21 -31.74 -38.39
CA ARG A 164 -0.68 -31.48 -39.53
C ARG A 164 -1.25 -30.06 -39.48
N ARG A 165 -1.51 -29.54 -38.27
CA ARG A 165 -1.93 -28.15 -38.08
C ARG A 165 -0.81 -27.17 -38.43
N GLU A 166 0.42 -27.44 -37.99
CA GLU A 166 1.61 -26.71 -38.43
C GLU A 166 1.76 -26.73 -39.96
N ALA A 167 1.61 -27.89 -40.59
CA ALA A 167 1.72 -28.06 -42.05
C ALA A 167 0.64 -27.32 -42.84
N THR A 168 -0.55 -27.14 -42.25
CA THR A 168 -1.61 -26.31 -42.84
C THR A 168 -1.25 -24.83 -42.80
N LEU A 169 -0.55 -24.39 -41.75
CA LEU A 169 -0.17 -22.99 -41.55
C LEU A 169 1.14 -22.62 -42.28
N ARG A 170 2.04 -23.59 -42.47
CA ARG A 170 3.32 -23.44 -43.20
C ARG A 170 3.53 -24.58 -44.19
N PRO A 171 2.75 -24.63 -45.28
CA PRO A 171 2.85 -25.70 -46.27
C PRO A 171 4.17 -25.67 -47.05
N ASP A 172 4.88 -24.54 -47.06
CA ASP A 172 6.09 -24.32 -47.84
C ASP A 172 7.39 -24.47 -47.02
N GLU A 173 7.32 -24.93 -45.76
CA GLU A 173 8.50 -25.21 -44.94
C GLU A 173 8.83 -26.70 -44.91
N ALA A 174 10.05 -27.06 -45.35
CA ALA A 174 10.51 -28.45 -45.46
C ALA A 174 10.49 -29.19 -44.11
N GLY A 175 10.91 -28.52 -43.03
CA GLY A 175 11.03 -29.11 -41.69
C GLY A 175 9.71 -29.65 -41.12
N VAL A 176 8.58 -29.05 -41.51
CA VAL A 176 7.25 -29.48 -41.05
C VAL A 176 6.87 -30.85 -41.62
N TRP A 177 7.13 -31.04 -42.91
CA TRP A 177 6.89 -32.30 -43.60
C TRP A 177 7.86 -33.39 -43.14
N PHE A 178 9.10 -33.02 -42.81
CA PHE A 178 10.05 -33.93 -42.17
C PHE A 178 9.53 -34.43 -40.82
N ASN A 179 9.04 -33.55 -39.95
CA ASN A 179 8.47 -33.93 -38.66
C ASN A 179 7.29 -34.90 -38.81
N LEU A 180 6.36 -34.65 -39.74
CA LEU A 180 5.25 -35.58 -40.05
C LEU A 180 5.75 -36.96 -40.52
N SER A 181 6.79 -36.99 -41.37
CA SER A 181 7.36 -38.25 -41.84
C SER A 181 8.03 -39.09 -40.75
N VAL A 182 8.48 -38.45 -39.67
CA VAL A 182 9.12 -39.14 -38.55
C VAL A 182 8.06 -39.83 -37.67
N VAL A 183 6.90 -39.19 -37.45
CA VAL A 183 5.90 -39.63 -36.47
C VAL A 183 4.85 -40.60 -37.06
N GLU A 184 4.40 -40.40 -38.29
CA GLU A 184 3.37 -41.22 -38.96
C GLU A 184 3.69 -42.73 -39.06
N PRO A 185 4.93 -43.16 -39.39
CA PRO A 185 5.25 -44.58 -39.52
C PRO A 185 5.08 -45.39 -38.22
N ALA A 186 5.02 -44.71 -37.07
CA ALA A 186 4.85 -45.32 -35.76
C ALA A 186 3.40 -45.79 -35.48
N LEU A 187 2.42 -45.44 -36.32
CA LEU A 187 1.01 -45.89 -36.23
C LEU A 187 0.58 -46.85 -37.37
N GLY A 188 1.50 -47.30 -38.22
CA GLY A 188 1.22 -48.29 -39.28
C GLY A 188 0.93 -47.70 -40.67
N ALA A 189 0.79 -46.38 -40.82
CA ALA A 189 0.57 -45.69 -42.10
C ALA A 189 1.88 -45.43 -42.90
N ARG A 190 2.68 -46.49 -43.11
CA ARG A 190 4.05 -46.37 -43.67
C ARG A 190 4.13 -45.76 -45.08
N ALA A 191 3.05 -45.84 -45.87
CA ALA A 191 2.98 -45.26 -47.21
C ALA A 191 2.82 -43.72 -47.19
N GLU A 192 2.13 -43.16 -46.20
CA GLU A 192 1.92 -41.71 -46.07
C GLU A 192 3.22 -41.00 -45.63
N GLY A 193 4.02 -41.64 -44.78
CA GLY A 193 5.33 -41.11 -44.36
C GLY A 193 6.31 -40.89 -45.51
N LEU A 194 6.22 -41.69 -46.59
CA LEU A 194 7.05 -41.50 -47.77
C LEU A 194 6.58 -40.28 -48.60
N ALA A 195 5.28 -40.05 -48.70
CA ALA A 195 4.71 -38.89 -49.39
C ALA A 195 5.08 -37.56 -48.70
N PHE A 196 5.16 -37.55 -47.36
CA PHE A 196 5.64 -36.37 -46.63
C PHE A 196 7.13 -36.12 -46.82
N LEU A 197 7.96 -37.16 -46.94
CA LEU A 197 9.38 -37.01 -47.31
C LEU A 197 9.54 -36.50 -48.74
N ASP A 198 8.76 -37.02 -49.69
CA ASP A 198 8.75 -36.54 -51.06
C ASP A 198 8.38 -35.04 -51.12
N ARG A 199 7.42 -34.60 -50.29
CA ARG A 199 7.03 -33.18 -50.16
C ARG A 199 8.09 -32.32 -49.45
N CYS A 200 8.71 -32.82 -48.38
CA CYS A 200 9.86 -32.20 -47.73
C CYS A 200 11.00 -31.93 -48.72
N LEU A 201 11.30 -32.92 -49.56
CA LEU A 201 12.40 -32.87 -50.53
C LEU A 201 12.05 -32.11 -51.81
N ALA A 202 10.77 -31.92 -52.12
CA ALA A 202 10.34 -30.99 -53.16
C ALA A 202 10.61 -29.53 -52.75
N ILE A 203 10.53 -29.22 -51.46
CA ILE A 203 10.79 -27.88 -50.89
C ILE A 203 12.28 -27.69 -50.57
N GLY A 204 12.92 -28.70 -49.96
CA GLY A 204 14.34 -28.71 -49.58
C GLY A 204 15.08 -29.90 -50.20
N PRO A 205 15.48 -29.83 -51.49
CA PRO A 205 16.05 -30.98 -52.22
C PRO A 205 17.40 -31.49 -51.68
N ALA A 206 18.08 -30.69 -50.86
CA ALA A 206 19.38 -30.98 -50.28
C ALA A 206 19.31 -31.28 -48.76
N ASP A 207 18.12 -31.59 -48.21
CA ASP A 207 17.99 -31.96 -46.81
C ASP A 207 18.53 -33.39 -46.58
N GLY A 208 19.75 -33.47 -46.04
CA GLY A 208 20.48 -34.72 -45.79
C GLY A 208 19.72 -35.72 -44.90
N PRO A 209 19.20 -35.31 -43.73
CA PRO A 209 18.36 -36.15 -42.89
C PRO A 209 17.09 -36.68 -43.58
N ALA A 210 16.40 -35.85 -44.36
CA ALA A 210 15.21 -36.25 -45.12
C ALA A 210 15.54 -37.26 -46.22
N LEU A 211 16.61 -37.04 -47.00
CA LEU A 211 17.07 -37.98 -48.03
C LEU A 211 17.47 -39.34 -47.41
N ALA A 212 18.16 -39.31 -46.27
CA ALA A 212 18.56 -40.52 -45.56
C ALA A 212 17.35 -41.32 -45.07
N ARG A 213 16.36 -40.64 -44.48
CA ARG A 213 15.11 -41.27 -44.01
C ARG A 213 14.28 -41.83 -45.16
N GLN A 214 14.22 -41.13 -46.29
CA GLN A 214 13.53 -41.58 -47.51
C GLN A 214 14.16 -42.86 -48.07
N ALA A 215 15.49 -42.95 -48.12
CA ALA A 215 16.21 -44.15 -48.54
C ALA A 215 15.91 -45.35 -47.60
N GLN A 216 15.89 -45.12 -46.28
CA GLN A 216 15.58 -46.14 -45.28
C GLN A 216 14.14 -46.67 -45.42
N LEU A 217 13.17 -45.77 -45.63
CA LEU A 217 11.76 -46.13 -45.72
C LEU A 217 11.43 -46.85 -47.04
N ARG A 218 12.00 -46.39 -48.18
CA ARG A 218 11.86 -47.08 -49.48
C ARG A 218 12.44 -48.50 -49.45
N ARG A 219 13.58 -48.68 -48.77
CA ARG A 219 14.21 -50.01 -48.59
C ARG A 219 13.32 -50.95 -47.77
N ARG A 220 12.70 -50.46 -46.69
CA ARG A 220 11.78 -51.25 -45.84
C ARG A 220 10.45 -51.58 -46.52
N LEU A 221 10.01 -50.78 -47.48
CA LEU A 221 8.74 -50.96 -48.22
C LEU A 221 8.92 -51.64 -49.58
N GLY A 222 10.13 -52.01 -49.97
CA GLY A 222 10.41 -52.63 -51.28
C GLY A 222 10.13 -51.71 -52.48
N ARG A 223 10.26 -50.39 -52.32
CA ARG A 223 9.97 -49.39 -53.37
C ARG A 223 11.24 -49.04 -54.18
N PRO A 224 11.14 -48.76 -55.48
CA PRO A 224 12.28 -48.39 -56.32
C PRO A 224 12.91 -47.03 -55.96
N GLY A 225 14.16 -46.81 -56.38
CA GLY A 225 14.88 -45.53 -56.20
C GLY A 225 15.69 -45.40 -54.90
N VAL A 226 15.91 -46.50 -54.16
CA VAL A 226 16.70 -46.52 -52.91
C VAL A 226 18.14 -46.04 -53.12
N GLU A 227 18.81 -46.53 -54.16
CA GLU A 227 20.22 -46.18 -54.43
C GLU A 227 20.37 -44.71 -54.83
N ALA A 228 19.45 -44.18 -55.63
CA ALA A 228 19.43 -42.77 -56.01
C ALA A 228 19.22 -41.84 -54.81
N ALA A 229 18.30 -42.17 -53.90
CA ALA A 229 18.08 -41.41 -52.67
C ALA A 229 19.30 -41.51 -51.71
N THR A 230 19.91 -42.69 -51.60
CA THR A 230 21.12 -42.91 -50.79
C THR A 230 22.29 -42.08 -51.28
N ARG A 231 22.50 -42.03 -52.61
CA ARG A 231 23.58 -41.24 -53.23
C ARG A 231 23.37 -39.74 -53.03
N LYS A 232 22.13 -39.26 -53.16
CA LYS A 232 21.80 -37.84 -52.88
C LYS A 232 22.02 -37.49 -51.41
N ALA A 233 21.64 -38.36 -50.47
CA ALA A 233 21.88 -38.16 -49.04
C ALA A 233 23.38 -38.04 -48.72
N GLN A 234 24.21 -38.90 -49.33
CA GLN A 234 25.67 -38.88 -49.17
C GLN A 234 26.31 -37.59 -49.69
N ILE A 235 25.77 -37.00 -50.76
CA ILE A 235 26.26 -35.74 -51.33
C ILE A 235 25.84 -34.55 -50.46
N ALA A 236 24.60 -34.56 -49.95
CA ALA A 236 24.05 -33.46 -49.16
C ALA A 236 24.61 -33.40 -47.73
N ASP A 237 24.79 -34.56 -47.08
CA ASP A 237 25.35 -34.66 -45.74
C ASP A 237 26.23 -35.93 -45.60
N PRO A 238 27.56 -35.78 -45.72
CA PRO A 238 28.50 -36.91 -45.63
C PRO A 238 28.48 -37.64 -44.28
N SER A 239 27.99 -36.98 -43.21
CA SER A 239 27.91 -37.57 -41.87
C SER A 239 26.69 -38.50 -41.71
N ALA A 240 25.59 -38.21 -42.42
CA ALA A 240 24.38 -39.03 -42.43
C ALA A 240 24.60 -40.42 -43.06
N ALA A 241 25.59 -40.56 -43.95
CA ALA A 241 25.98 -41.82 -44.57
C ALA A 241 26.41 -42.90 -43.55
N ARG A 242 27.03 -42.50 -42.42
CA ARG A 242 27.45 -43.43 -41.36
C ARG A 242 26.27 -43.95 -40.53
N ALA A 243 25.21 -43.18 -40.38
CA ALA A 243 24.02 -43.59 -39.63
C ALA A 243 23.20 -44.66 -40.40
N LEU A 244 23.23 -44.63 -41.74
CA LEU A 244 22.50 -45.57 -42.60
C LEU A 244 23.11 -46.97 -42.68
N THR A 245 24.41 -47.13 -42.43
CA THR A 245 25.09 -48.44 -42.37
C THR A 245 25.14 -49.02 -40.95
N GLY A 246 25.06 -48.20 -39.89
CA GLY A 246 25.25 -48.64 -38.51
C GLY A 246 23.99 -48.99 -37.69
N ALA A 247 22.82 -48.45 -38.04
CA ALA A 247 21.63 -48.53 -37.16
C ALA A 247 20.71 -49.74 -37.45
N ALA A 248 21.29 -50.93 -37.65
CA ALA A 248 20.52 -52.17 -37.74
C ALA A 248 20.34 -52.89 -36.39
N ARG A 249 20.93 -52.42 -35.27
CA ARG A 249 20.98 -53.28 -34.06
C ARG A 249 20.75 -52.70 -32.67
N THR A 250 20.69 -51.39 -32.43
CA THR A 250 20.46 -50.92 -31.05
C THR A 250 19.66 -49.63 -31.03
N GLY A 251 18.48 -49.69 -30.40
CA GLY A 251 17.68 -48.53 -30.05
C GLY A 251 18.28 -47.84 -28.82
N ASN A 252 19.29 -47.00 -29.00
CA ASN A 252 19.59 -45.91 -28.08
C ASN A 252 20.61 -44.96 -28.73
N ALA A 253 20.27 -43.68 -28.84
CA ALA A 253 21.23 -42.64 -29.21
C ALA A 253 20.97 -41.40 -28.34
N SER A 254 21.45 -41.48 -27.10
CA SER A 254 21.80 -40.32 -26.29
C SER A 254 22.99 -39.61 -26.92
N ALA A 255 22.81 -38.37 -27.38
CA ALA A 255 23.92 -37.45 -27.65
C ALA A 255 23.74 -36.22 -26.75
N ALA A 256 24.30 -36.30 -25.56
CA ALA A 256 24.48 -35.18 -24.65
C ALA A 256 25.75 -34.38 -25.02
N GLY A 257 25.70 -33.06 -24.80
CA GLY A 257 26.84 -32.14 -24.75
C GLY A 257 26.50 -30.80 -25.41
N ARG A 258 26.46 -29.64 -24.73
CA ARG A 258 27.32 -29.16 -23.63
C ARG A 258 26.57 -28.25 -22.63
N TRP A 259 27.02 -28.35 -21.38
CA TRP A 259 26.82 -27.48 -20.20
C TRP A 259 28.19 -26.85 -19.85
N TRP A 260 28.31 -25.72 -19.10
CA TRP A 260 29.43 -25.33 -18.17
C TRP A 260 29.33 -23.90 -17.54
N CYS A 261 29.02 -23.81 -16.24
CA CYS A 261 29.41 -22.87 -15.12
C CYS A 261 29.49 -21.31 -15.16
N VAL A 262 29.40 -20.74 -13.94
CA VAL A 262 29.07 -19.36 -13.44
C VAL A 262 30.27 -18.39 -13.33
N SER A 263 30.02 -17.07 -13.43
CA SER A 263 30.66 -16.04 -12.59
C SER A 263 29.72 -14.84 -12.31
N GLU A 264 30.00 -14.11 -11.24
CA GLU A 264 29.14 -13.18 -10.47
C GLU A 264 28.57 -11.96 -11.22
N ARG A 265 27.24 -11.74 -11.07
CA ARG A 265 26.53 -10.47 -10.76
C ARG A 265 25.03 -10.62 -11.01
N GLU A 266 24.30 -11.06 -9.99
CA GLU A 266 22.83 -11.15 -10.03
C GLU A 266 22.26 -9.99 -9.21
N LEU A 267 21.59 -9.01 -9.85
CA LEU A 267 20.59 -8.06 -9.28
C LEU A 267 20.19 -6.93 -10.28
N GLU A 268 21.00 -6.67 -11.32
CA GLU A 268 20.82 -5.54 -12.25
C GLU A 268 19.47 -5.54 -13.03
N PRO A 269 18.94 -6.68 -13.53
CA PRO A 269 17.67 -6.72 -14.26
C PRO A 269 16.45 -6.35 -13.39
N GLY A 270 16.47 -6.71 -12.10
CA GLY A 270 15.40 -6.38 -11.15
C GLY A 270 15.34 -4.88 -10.85
N ILE A 271 16.50 -4.24 -10.69
CA ILE A 271 16.63 -2.79 -10.47
C ILE A 271 16.16 -2.00 -11.70
N LEU A 272 16.51 -2.44 -12.91
CA LEU A 272 16.05 -1.83 -14.17
C LEU A 272 14.53 -1.95 -14.34
N TYR A 273 13.94 -3.08 -13.97
CA TYR A 273 12.49 -3.28 -14.05
C TYR A 273 11.72 -2.46 -13.00
N LEU A 274 12.24 -2.33 -11.78
CA LEU A 274 11.70 -1.44 -10.76
C LEU A 274 11.72 0.03 -11.21
N ARG A 275 12.80 0.49 -11.85
CA ARG A 275 12.88 1.83 -12.44
C ARG A 275 11.85 2.03 -13.56
N ALA A 276 11.70 1.03 -14.44
CA ALA A 276 10.70 1.06 -15.51
C ALA A 276 9.27 1.21 -14.96
N LEU A 277 8.93 0.45 -13.92
CA LEU A 277 7.61 0.52 -13.27
C LEU A 277 7.37 1.86 -12.57
N LEU A 278 8.40 2.47 -11.97
CA LEU A 278 8.28 3.78 -11.33
C LEU A 278 8.14 4.93 -12.33
N THR A 279 8.89 4.89 -13.44
CA THR A 279 8.80 5.88 -14.52
C THR A 279 7.47 5.77 -15.27
N ALA A 280 6.92 4.56 -15.40
CA ALA A 280 5.61 4.32 -16.00
C ALA A 280 4.42 4.64 -15.08
N GLY A 281 4.65 5.23 -13.90
CA GLY A 281 3.59 5.57 -12.96
C GLY A 281 2.89 4.34 -12.37
N ARG A 282 3.57 3.18 -12.31
CA ARG A 282 3.03 1.91 -11.77
C ARG A 282 3.73 1.46 -10.47
N PRO A 283 3.76 2.31 -9.44
CA PRO A 283 4.58 2.07 -8.26
C PRO A 283 4.05 0.92 -7.39
N ARG A 284 2.73 0.63 -7.38
CA ARG A 284 2.19 -0.58 -6.72
C ARG A 284 2.70 -1.88 -7.32
N GLN A 285 2.93 -1.90 -8.63
CA GLN A 285 3.55 -3.04 -9.30
C GLN A 285 5.04 -3.11 -8.97
N ALA A 286 5.72 -1.97 -8.92
CA ALA A 286 7.10 -1.90 -8.44
C ALA A 286 7.23 -2.39 -6.98
N LEU A 287 6.25 -2.09 -6.12
CA LEU A 287 6.22 -2.48 -4.71
C LEU A 287 6.06 -4.00 -4.53
N LEU A 288 5.27 -4.64 -5.36
CA LEU A 288 5.13 -6.11 -5.36
C LEU A 288 6.42 -6.79 -5.80
N ILE A 289 7.09 -6.25 -6.82
CA ILE A 289 8.39 -6.75 -7.29
C ILE A 289 9.49 -6.49 -6.25
N LEU A 290 9.47 -5.32 -5.59
CA LEU A 290 10.43 -4.94 -4.57
C LEU A 290 10.36 -5.86 -3.34
N ARG A 291 9.15 -6.16 -2.85
CA ARG A 291 8.93 -7.07 -1.71
C ARG A 291 9.52 -8.47 -1.97
N GLU A 292 9.46 -8.93 -3.21
CA GLU A 292 10.04 -10.22 -3.63
C GLU A 292 11.57 -10.16 -3.88
N LEU A 293 12.12 -9.00 -4.26
CA LEU A 293 13.57 -8.80 -4.39
C LEU A 293 14.26 -8.60 -3.03
N SER A 294 13.53 -8.13 -2.01
CA SER A 294 14.05 -7.88 -0.66
C SER A 294 14.13 -9.12 0.25
N SER A 295 13.69 -10.28 -0.21
CA SER A 295 13.63 -11.52 0.59
C SER A 295 14.86 -12.43 0.47
N GLU A 296 15.86 -12.08 -0.33
CA GLU A 296 17.19 -12.73 -0.35
C GLU A 296 18.27 -11.69 0.03
N VAL A 297 19.37 -12.14 0.64
CA VAL A 297 20.51 -11.44 1.31
C VAL A 297 20.75 -9.95 0.96
N THR A 298 21.15 -9.17 1.98
CA THR A 298 21.56 -7.74 2.00
C THR A 298 21.62 -7.06 0.62
N PRO A 299 20.61 -6.25 0.25
CA PRO A 299 20.54 -5.62 -1.07
C PRO A 299 21.56 -4.47 -1.23
N PRO A 300 22.09 -4.22 -2.44
CA PRO A 300 22.99 -3.11 -2.72
C PRO A 300 22.29 -1.74 -2.58
N ASP A 301 23.05 -0.70 -2.25
CA ASP A 301 22.57 0.67 -1.96
C ASP A 301 21.61 1.24 -3.04
N GLU A 302 21.84 0.88 -4.30
CA GLU A 302 21.01 1.30 -5.43
C GLU A 302 19.58 0.70 -5.38
N LEU A 303 19.42 -0.53 -4.87
CA LEU A 303 18.12 -1.16 -4.65
C LEU A 303 17.43 -0.57 -3.42
N LEU A 304 18.16 -0.17 -2.37
CA LEU A 304 17.61 0.49 -1.18
C LEU A 304 17.04 1.89 -1.49
N LEU A 305 17.77 2.69 -2.28
CA LEU A 305 17.30 4.00 -2.77
C LEU A 305 16.05 3.86 -3.66
N LEU A 306 16.05 2.84 -4.52
CA LEU A 306 14.90 2.56 -5.38
C LEU A 306 13.72 2.00 -4.60
N ALA A 307 13.97 1.20 -3.56
CA ALA A 307 12.97 0.68 -2.63
C ALA A 307 12.20 1.82 -1.96
N ALA A 308 12.92 2.81 -1.45
CA ALA A 308 12.32 4.00 -0.84
C ALA A 308 11.45 4.77 -1.83
N GLU A 309 11.88 4.92 -3.09
CA GLU A 309 11.09 5.56 -4.15
C GLU A 309 9.82 4.76 -4.50
N VAL A 310 9.96 3.43 -4.59
CA VAL A 310 8.85 2.50 -4.83
C VAL A 310 7.82 2.57 -3.72
N HIS A 311 8.24 2.44 -2.45
CA HIS A 311 7.34 2.53 -1.30
C HIS A 311 6.62 3.88 -1.24
N ARG A 312 7.34 4.98 -1.48
CA ARG A 312 6.78 6.34 -1.49
C ARG A 312 5.69 6.50 -2.56
N ARG A 313 5.94 6.02 -3.78
CA ARG A 313 4.97 6.15 -4.89
C ARG A 313 3.83 5.12 -4.81
N ALA A 314 4.03 3.96 -4.17
CA ALA A 314 3.08 2.85 -4.20
C ALA A 314 1.93 2.94 -3.18
N GLY A 315 2.09 3.74 -2.13
CA GLY A 315 1.03 3.97 -1.14
C GLY A 315 0.57 2.70 -0.39
N SER A 316 1.51 1.83 -0.03
CA SER A 316 1.31 0.67 0.87
C SER A 316 0.65 1.09 2.18
N SER A 317 -0.39 0.37 2.60
CA SER A 317 -1.14 0.58 3.86
C SER A 317 -0.35 0.22 5.13
N ASP A 318 0.74 -0.53 4.99
CA ASP A 318 1.81 -0.61 5.97
C ASP A 318 2.97 0.21 5.39
N ALA A 319 3.03 1.48 5.74
CA ALA A 319 4.26 2.24 5.67
C ALA A 319 5.11 1.86 6.90
N ALA A 320 5.44 0.57 7.04
CA ALA A 320 6.52 0.19 7.93
C ALA A 320 7.76 0.88 7.38
N LEU A 321 8.33 1.79 8.18
CA LEU A 321 9.64 2.35 7.89
C LEU A 321 10.59 1.18 7.63
N PRO A 322 11.49 1.27 6.62
CA PRO A 322 12.52 0.28 6.44
C PRO A 322 13.16 -0.01 7.80
N LYS A 323 13.27 -1.29 8.14
CA LYS A 323 13.83 -1.78 9.41
C LYS A 323 15.06 -0.95 9.82
N THR A 324 15.97 -0.73 8.87
CA THR A 324 17.20 0.07 9.02
C THR A 324 16.96 1.52 9.43
N GLN A 325 16.02 2.21 8.78
CA GLN A 325 15.70 3.61 9.10
C GLN A 325 15.14 3.77 10.51
N TYR A 326 14.30 2.82 10.95
CA TYR A 326 13.78 2.84 12.32
C TYR A 326 14.86 2.56 13.36
N ARG A 327 15.74 1.59 13.08
CA ARG A 327 16.90 1.30 13.94
C ARG A 327 17.81 2.52 14.10
N GLU A 328 18.20 3.16 13.00
CA GLU A 328 19.04 4.37 13.06
C GLU A 328 18.37 5.49 13.85
N TRP A 329 17.05 5.63 13.71
CA TRP A 329 16.30 6.60 14.50
C TRP A 329 16.29 6.26 15.99
N LEU A 330 16.14 4.97 16.36
CA LEU A 330 16.26 4.52 17.75
C LEU A 330 17.66 4.79 18.32
N GLU A 331 18.72 4.56 17.54
CA GLU A 331 20.11 4.81 17.94
C GLU A 331 20.37 6.31 18.19
N ARG A 332 19.93 7.18 17.26
CA ARG A 332 20.01 8.64 17.44
C ARG A 332 19.23 9.11 18.67
N ARG A 333 18.06 8.51 18.89
CA ARG A 333 17.17 8.84 19.99
C ARG A 333 17.75 8.47 21.34
N ALA A 334 18.29 7.26 21.48
CA ALA A 334 19.00 6.81 22.68
C ALA A 334 20.27 7.63 22.97
N ALA A 335 20.89 8.20 21.94
CA ALA A 335 22.04 9.10 22.10
C ALA A 335 21.66 10.53 22.53
N SER A 336 20.37 10.90 22.47
CA SER A 336 19.90 12.24 22.82
C SER A 336 20.01 12.51 24.33
N PRO A 337 20.55 13.67 24.76
CA PRO A 337 20.64 14.05 26.17
C PRO A 337 19.29 14.07 26.90
N ASP A 338 18.21 14.42 26.19
CA ASP A 338 16.86 14.59 26.73
C ASP A 338 16.16 13.26 27.11
N GLU A 339 16.69 12.12 26.68
CA GLU A 339 16.12 10.80 27.02
C GLU A 339 16.78 10.14 28.21
N ARG A 340 17.83 10.72 28.81
CA ARG A 340 18.34 10.22 30.10
C ARG A 340 17.29 10.56 31.15
N PRO A 341 16.50 9.58 31.63
CA PRO A 341 15.52 9.88 32.63
C PRO A 341 16.28 10.22 33.90
N ASP A 342 16.11 11.44 34.42
CA ASP A 342 16.29 11.62 35.86
C ASP A 342 15.40 10.57 36.53
N ALA A 343 15.99 9.79 37.44
CA ALA A 343 15.28 8.78 38.18
C ALA A 343 14.03 9.44 38.78
N PRO A 344 12.83 8.87 38.61
CA PRO A 344 11.60 9.50 39.07
C PRO A 344 11.76 9.81 40.56
N THR A 345 11.92 11.09 40.87
CA THR A 345 12.08 11.52 42.26
C THR A 345 10.71 11.39 42.88
N VAL A 346 10.56 10.46 43.82
CA VAL A 346 9.30 10.24 44.55
C VAL A 346 8.95 11.55 45.27
N GLN A 347 8.02 12.32 44.72
CA GLN A 347 7.44 13.48 45.39
C GLN A 347 6.15 13.10 46.13
N GLN A 348 5.81 13.89 47.14
CA GLN A 348 4.88 13.55 48.21
C GLN A 348 3.48 13.16 47.69
N GLY A 349 3.07 11.91 47.95
CA GLY A 349 1.80 11.34 47.49
C GLY A 349 1.76 9.79 47.45
N GLY A 350 2.92 9.14 47.51
CA GLY A 350 3.06 7.68 47.40
C GLY A 350 3.10 7.23 45.95
N ALA A 351 4.06 6.37 45.61
CA ALA A 351 4.23 5.87 44.24
C ALA A 351 3.09 4.91 43.85
N PRO A 352 2.59 4.92 42.59
CA PRO A 352 1.55 4.00 42.17
C PRO A 352 2.06 2.56 42.16
N LEU A 353 1.33 1.65 42.80
CA LEU A 353 1.53 0.20 42.62
C LEU A 353 0.81 -0.26 41.34
N PHE A 354 1.55 -0.84 40.40
CA PHE A 354 1.02 -1.42 39.17
C PHE A 354 0.83 -2.94 39.28
N SER A 355 -0.37 -3.44 39.01
CA SER A 355 -0.63 -4.87 38.84
C SER A 355 -0.60 -5.24 37.36
N ILE A 356 0.43 -5.92 36.90
CA ILE A 356 0.58 -6.34 35.51
C ILE A 356 -0.20 -7.64 35.32
N LEU A 357 -1.25 -7.61 34.49
CA LEU A 357 -2.08 -8.77 34.20
C LEU A 357 -1.45 -9.56 33.07
N LEU A 358 -1.15 -10.83 33.32
CA LEU A 358 -0.51 -11.74 32.37
C LEU A 358 -1.37 -13.01 32.21
N PRO A 359 -2.35 -13.02 31.31
CA PRO A 359 -3.06 -14.24 30.94
C PRO A 359 -2.15 -15.16 30.09
N VAL A 360 -2.10 -16.46 30.41
CA VAL A 360 -1.18 -17.41 29.76
C VAL A 360 -1.96 -18.61 29.23
N PHE A 361 -1.79 -18.95 27.95
CA PHE A 361 -2.25 -20.23 27.39
C PHE A 361 -1.30 -20.75 26.31
N ASN A 362 -0.50 -21.78 26.63
CA ASN A 362 0.40 -22.45 25.67
C ASN A 362 1.24 -21.52 24.76
N PRO A 363 1.92 -20.48 25.29
CA PRO A 363 2.86 -19.68 24.49
C PRO A 363 4.10 -20.50 24.11
N GLU A 364 4.91 -19.98 23.19
CA GLU A 364 6.27 -20.48 23.01
C GLU A 364 7.09 -20.22 24.28
N PRO A 365 7.77 -21.24 24.86
CA PRO A 365 8.56 -21.10 26.08
C PRO A 365 9.56 -19.94 26.10
N ALA A 366 10.21 -19.68 24.97
CA ALA A 366 11.17 -18.57 24.87
C ALA A 366 10.49 -17.20 25.01
N HIS A 367 9.28 -17.04 24.46
CA HIS A 367 8.55 -15.78 24.49
C HIS A 367 7.97 -15.51 25.87
N LEU A 368 7.38 -16.50 26.54
CA LEU A 368 6.89 -16.34 27.92
C LEU A 368 8.01 -15.94 28.88
N ARG A 369 9.19 -16.56 28.75
CA ARG A 369 10.36 -16.20 29.56
C ARG A 369 10.77 -14.74 29.32
N GLN A 370 10.72 -14.26 28.08
CA GLN A 370 11.03 -12.87 27.76
C GLN A 370 9.97 -11.91 28.30
N ALA A 371 8.69 -12.26 28.23
CA ALA A 371 7.59 -11.47 28.78
C ALA A 371 7.75 -11.26 30.30
N ILE A 372 7.88 -12.37 31.06
CA ILE A 372 8.07 -12.32 32.52
C ILE A 372 9.34 -11.53 32.88
N ARG A 373 10.45 -11.80 32.20
CA ARG A 373 11.72 -11.10 32.42
C ARG A 373 11.60 -9.59 32.18
N SER A 374 10.84 -9.17 31.17
CA SER A 374 10.63 -7.74 30.87
C SER A 374 9.93 -6.98 32.00
N VAL A 375 9.11 -7.68 32.81
CA VAL A 375 8.50 -7.12 34.02
C VAL A 375 9.51 -7.07 35.17
N PHE A 376 10.31 -8.12 35.35
CA PHE A 376 11.31 -8.19 36.43
C PHE A 376 12.43 -7.17 36.26
N GLU A 377 12.78 -6.82 35.02
CA GLU A 377 13.84 -5.86 34.69
C GLU A 377 13.35 -4.41 34.61
N GLN A 378 12.10 -4.13 34.99
CA GLN A 378 11.59 -2.76 35.03
C GLN A 378 12.41 -1.88 35.98
N SER A 379 12.75 -0.68 35.51
CA SER A 379 13.48 0.33 36.30
C SER A 379 12.66 0.91 37.46
N PHE A 380 11.33 0.77 37.42
CA PHE A 380 10.43 1.13 38.50
C PHE A 380 10.12 -0.09 39.36
N SER A 381 10.10 0.07 40.69
CA SER A 381 10.09 -1.07 41.61
C SER A 381 8.73 -1.40 42.24
N ASP A 382 7.74 -0.51 42.20
CA ASP A 382 6.42 -0.74 42.80
C ASP A 382 5.46 -1.40 41.80
N TRP A 383 5.67 -2.69 41.57
CA TRP A 383 4.83 -3.51 40.71
C TRP A 383 4.54 -4.88 41.34
N GLU A 384 3.48 -5.52 40.87
CA GLU A 384 3.21 -6.93 41.05
C GLU A 384 2.80 -7.56 39.72
N LEU A 385 3.12 -8.84 39.53
CA LEU A 385 2.77 -9.58 38.33
C LEU A 385 1.67 -10.59 38.67
N CYS A 386 0.50 -10.43 38.06
CA CYS A 386 -0.69 -11.25 38.28
C CYS A 386 -0.86 -12.21 37.09
N ILE A 387 -0.41 -13.45 37.28
CA ILE A 387 -0.42 -14.49 36.25
C ILE A 387 -1.69 -15.33 36.38
N ALA A 388 -2.41 -15.50 35.27
CA ALA A 388 -3.50 -16.46 35.17
C ALA A 388 -3.17 -17.49 34.09
N ASP A 389 -2.78 -18.70 34.50
CA ASP A 389 -2.62 -19.82 33.57
C ASP A 389 -3.98 -20.40 33.21
N ASP A 390 -4.34 -20.33 31.94
CA ASP A 390 -5.63 -20.74 31.40
C ASP A 390 -5.63 -22.21 30.96
N ALA A 391 -5.14 -23.07 31.86
CA ALA A 391 -4.94 -24.51 31.65
C ALA A 391 -3.96 -24.82 30.51
N SER A 392 -2.73 -24.28 30.59
CA SER A 392 -1.66 -24.65 29.66
C SER A 392 -1.35 -26.15 29.75
N THR A 393 -1.15 -26.78 28.60
CA THR A 393 -0.90 -28.22 28.46
C THR A 393 0.59 -28.56 28.36
N ASP A 394 1.43 -27.57 28.09
CA ASP A 394 2.88 -27.75 28.00
C ASP A 394 3.53 -27.78 29.40
N PRO A 395 4.19 -28.90 29.79
CA PRO A 395 4.87 -29.01 31.08
C PRO A 395 5.99 -27.99 31.28
N ASP A 396 6.63 -27.49 30.23
CA ASP A 396 7.67 -26.48 30.34
C ASP A 396 7.07 -25.13 30.76
N ILE A 397 5.87 -24.80 30.27
CA ILE A 397 5.10 -23.63 30.71
C ILE A 397 4.78 -23.74 32.20
N SER A 398 4.25 -24.87 32.64
CA SER A 398 3.95 -25.10 34.07
C SER A 398 5.18 -24.87 34.95
N ARG A 399 6.35 -25.44 34.56
CA ARG A 399 7.61 -25.25 35.29
C ARG A 399 8.06 -23.79 35.34
N MET A 400 7.99 -23.07 34.23
CA MET A 400 8.37 -21.65 34.18
C MET A 400 7.47 -20.78 35.06
N LEU A 401 6.18 -21.11 35.16
CA LEU A 401 5.28 -20.38 36.02
C LEU A 401 5.51 -20.69 37.51
N GLU A 402 5.82 -21.95 37.86
CA GLU A 402 6.26 -22.34 39.21
C GLU A 402 7.54 -21.56 39.61
N GLU A 403 8.53 -21.50 38.73
CA GLU A 403 9.77 -20.72 38.94
C GLU A 403 9.47 -19.22 39.11
N ALA A 404 8.52 -18.67 38.35
CA ALA A 404 8.12 -17.27 38.49
C ALA A 404 7.42 -17.00 39.82
N ALA A 405 6.64 -17.95 40.34
CA ALA A 405 5.89 -17.81 41.59
C ALA A 405 6.79 -17.71 42.83
N ASP A 406 8.06 -18.12 42.75
CA ASP A 406 9.05 -17.93 43.83
C ASP A 406 9.38 -16.45 44.09
N HIS A 407 9.10 -15.57 43.12
CA HIS A 407 9.36 -14.14 43.27
C HIS A 407 8.28 -13.47 44.15
N PRO A 408 8.63 -12.69 45.19
CA PRO A 408 7.67 -12.20 46.21
C PRO A 408 6.61 -11.22 45.69
N ARG A 409 6.78 -10.70 44.46
CA ARG A 409 5.84 -9.80 43.79
C ARG A 409 4.99 -10.50 42.73
N VAL A 410 5.11 -11.81 42.58
CA VAL A 410 4.32 -12.60 41.64
C VAL A 410 3.14 -13.23 42.38
N LYS A 411 1.96 -13.12 41.78
CA LYS A 411 0.73 -13.78 42.20
C LYS A 411 0.25 -14.63 41.04
N GLN A 412 -0.20 -15.84 41.33
CA GLN A 412 -0.61 -16.77 40.30
C GLN A 412 -1.93 -17.45 40.64
N VAL A 413 -2.72 -17.72 39.59
CA VAL A 413 -3.84 -18.65 39.61
C VAL A 413 -3.70 -19.65 38.47
N LEU A 414 -3.91 -20.93 38.78
CA LEU A 414 -3.98 -22.02 37.81
C LEU A 414 -5.45 -22.34 37.57
N ARG A 415 -5.95 -22.10 36.36
CA ARG A 415 -7.34 -22.40 36.00
C ARG A 415 -7.46 -23.88 35.64
N SER A 416 -8.57 -24.50 36.03
CA SER A 416 -8.83 -25.92 35.76
C SER A 416 -9.29 -26.20 34.32
N GLU A 417 -9.72 -25.17 33.60
CA GLU A 417 -10.22 -25.23 32.22
C GLU A 417 -9.84 -23.97 31.45
N ASN A 418 -9.65 -24.13 30.13
CA ASN A 418 -9.39 -23.02 29.22
C ASN A 418 -10.67 -22.21 29.00
N GLY A 419 -10.70 -20.98 29.54
CA GLY A 419 -11.80 -20.02 29.40
C GLY A 419 -11.53 -18.89 28.40
N HIS A 420 -10.42 -18.99 27.66
CA HIS A 420 -9.90 -17.97 26.75
C HIS A 420 -9.49 -16.66 27.43
N ILE A 421 -8.94 -15.74 26.62
CA ILE A 421 -8.25 -14.52 27.07
C ILE A 421 -9.09 -13.67 28.03
N SER A 422 -10.40 -13.50 27.78
CA SER A 422 -11.27 -12.69 28.64
C SER A 422 -11.40 -13.27 30.06
N ALA A 423 -11.58 -14.59 30.19
CA ALA A 423 -11.69 -15.25 31.48
C ALA A 423 -10.35 -15.31 32.22
N ALA A 424 -9.26 -15.56 31.48
CA ALA A 424 -7.91 -15.54 32.01
C ALA A 424 -7.54 -14.14 32.54
N SER A 425 -7.79 -13.09 31.75
CA SER A 425 -7.55 -11.69 32.16
C SER A 425 -8.38 -11.28 33.38
N ASN A 426 -9.64 -11.74 33.49
CA ASN A 426 -10.43 -11.52 34.72
C ASN A 426 -9.84 -12.25 35.93
N SER A 427 -9.34 -13.48 35.76
CA SER A 427 -8.70 -14.22 36.85
C SER A 427 -7.41 -13.54 37.31
N ALA A 428 -6.65 -12.95 36.39
CA ALA A 428 -5.50 -12.11 36.72
C ALA A 428 -5.92 -10.79 37.42
N LEU A 429 -7.01 -10.16 36.97
CA LEU A 429 -7.58 -8.96 37.59
C LEU A 429 -8.02 -9.22 39.05
N ASP A 430 -8.57 -10.40 39.36
CA ASP A 430 -8.97 -10.78 40.72
C ASP A 430 -7.77 -10.88 41.69
N LEU A 431 -6.56 -11.17 41.19
CA LEU A 431 -5.32 -11.18 41.98
C LEU A 431 -4.77 -9.77 42.24
N ALA A 432 -5.19 -8.78 41.45
CA ALA A 432 -4.63 -7.43 41.43
C ALA A 432 -5.02 -6.61 42.67
N THR A 433 -4.01 -6.08 43.34
CA THR A 433 -4.12 -5.20 44.52
C THR A 433 -3.59 -3.78 44.28
N GLY A 434 -2.83 -3.57 43.21
CA GLY A 434 -2.30 -2.28 42.79
C GLY A 434 -3.38 -1.23 42.52
N THR A 435 -3.01 0.04 42.56
CA THR A 435 -3.97 1.13 42.27
C THR A 435 -4.35 1.15 40.78
N TYR A 436 -3.44 0.67 39.94
CA TYR A 436 -3.60 0.55 38.49
C TYR A 436 -3.29 -0.86 38.04
N ILE A 437 -3.98 -1.31 36.98
CA ILE A 437 -3.66 -2.52 36.24
C ILE A 437 -2.93 -2.15 34.95
N GLY A 438 -1.98 -2.98 34.52
CA GLY A 438 -1.33 -2.89 33.21
C GLY A 438 -1.57 -4.17 32.41
N LEU A 439 -1.81 -4.06 31.10
CA LEU A 439 -2.09 -5.22 30.23
C LEU A 439 -0.82 -5.69 29.52
N LEU A 440 -0.47 -6.96 29.64
CA LEU A 440 0.67 -7.57 28.97
C LEU A 440 0.29 -8.94 28.41
N ASP A 441 0.49 -9.13 27.10
CA ASP A 441 0.34 -10.43 26.47
C ASP A 441 1.55 -11.33 26.75
N HIS A 442 1.31 -12.64 26.87
CA HIS A 442 2.29 -13.64 27.28
C HIS A 442 3.47 -13.86 26.32
N ASP A 443 3.41 -13.31 25.10
CA ASP A 443 4.44 -13.39 24.07
C ASP A 443 5.11 -12.03 23.78
N ASP A 444 4.65 -10.96 24.42
CA ASP A 444 5.11 -9.59 24.21
C ASP A 444 6.07 -9.11 25.31
N MET A 445 6.65 -7.92 25.13
CA MET A 445 7.61 -7.36 26.08
C MET A 445 7.33 -5.89 26.39
N LEU A 446 7.55 -5.51 27.65
CA LEU A 446 7.61 -4.11 28.06
C LEU A 446 9.00 -3.52 27.79
N ALA A 447 9.06 -2.23 27.46
CA ALA A 447 10.32 -1.48 27.48
C ALA A 447 10.84 -1.35 28.93
N PRO A 448 12.17 -1.33 29.18
CA PRO A 448 12.73 -1.28 30.55
C PRO A 448 12.25 -0.11 31.43
N GLU A 449 11.86 1.00 30.79
CA GLU A 449 11.37 2.23 31.40
C GLU A 449 9.84 2.34 31.44
N ALA A 450 9.10 1.36 30.91
CA ALA A 450 7.65 1.44 30.73
C ALA A 450 6.90 1.87 32.00
N LEU A 451 7.13 1.18 33.12
CA LEU A 451 6.46 1.52 34.39
C LEU A 451 6.96 2.83 35.01
N ALA A 452 8.21 3.20 34.78
CA ALA A 452 8.76 4.47 35.26
C ALA A 452 8.13 5.67 34.52
N GLU A 453 7.91 5.55 33.21
CA GLU A 453 7.21 6.57 32.41
C GLU A 453 5.74 6.69 32.80
N MET A 454 5.05 5.55 33.02
CA MET A 454 3.67 5.55 33.53
C MET A 454 3.58 6.21 34.91
N ALA A 455 4.52 5.91 35.82
CA ALA A 455 4.60 6.56 37.13
C ALA A 455 4.88 8.07 37.01
N ARG A 456 5.77 8.49 36.09
CA ARG A 456 6.05 9.91 35.83
C ARG A 456 4.80 10.65 35.34
N ALA A 457 4.04 10.06 34.43
CA ALA A 457 2.79 10.63 33.96
C ALA A 457 1.76 10.76 35.10
N LEU A 458 1.63 9.74 35.96
CA LEU A 458 0.74 9.77 37.12
C LEU A 458 1.18 10.75 38.22
N ASN A 459 2.49 10.92 38.42
CA ASN A 459 2.98 11.92 39.37
C ASN A 459 2.69 13.34 38.88
N ALA A 460 2.78 13.57 37.56
CA ALA A 460 2.42 14.85 36.96
C ALA A 460 0.90 15.08 36.93
N ARG A 461 0.10 14.02 36.78
CA ARG A 461 -1.35 14.04 36.60
C ARG A 461 -2.01 12.87 37.37
N PRO A 462 -2.15 12.95 38.71
CA PRO A 462 -2.67 11.84 39.54
C PRO A 462 -4.12 11.44 39.24
N GLU A 463 -4.86 12.33 38.58
CA GLU A 463 -6.25 12.16 38.19
C GLU A 463 -6.45 11.28 36.95
N LEU A 464 -5.40 10.89 36.22
CA LEU A 464 -5.53 10.02 35.04
C LEU A 464 -6.16 8.68 35.42
N ASP A 465 -7.04 8.18 34.55
CA ASP A 465 -7.81 6.95 34.75
C ASP A 465 -7.40 5.85 33.75
N LEU A 466 -6.96 6.25 32.57
CA LEU A 466 -6.42 5.39 31.52
C LEU A 466 -5.20 6.09 30.92
N ILE A 467 -4.06 5.40 30.85
CA ILE A 467 -2.84 5.87 30.20
C ILE A 467 -2.40 4.84 29.19
N TYR A 468 -2.04 5.26 27.98
CA TYR A 468 -1.54 4.37 26.95
C TYR A 468 -0.26 4.90 26.29
N SER A 469 0.56 3.99 25.78
CA SER A 469 1.82 4.31 25.11
C SER A 469 1.76 4.07 23.61
N ASP A 470 2.78 4.56 22.89
CA ASP A 470 3.09 4.04 21.56
C ASP A 470 3.66 2.61 21.67
N GLU A 471 3.65 1.90 20.56
CA GLU A 471 4.12 0.51 20.44
C GLU A 471 4.89 0.30 19.13
N ASP A 472 5.72 -0.72 19.07
CA ASP A 472 6.30 -1.23 17.82
C ASP A 472 6.23 -2.74 17.76
N LYS A 473 6.68 -3.32 16.64
CA LYS A 473 6.80 -4.77 16.48
C LYS A 473 8.22 -5.22 16.76
N ILE A 474 8.37 -6.41 17.33
CA ILE A 474 9.65 -7.10 17.51
C ILE A 474 9.60 -8.49 16.86
N ASP A 475 10.68 -8.88 16.18
CA ASP A 475 10.84 -10.24 15.65
C ASP A 475 11.66 -11.14 16.60
N ASP A 476 11.75 -12.43 16.27
CA ASP A 476 12.47 -13.43 17.09
C ASP A 476 13.98 -13.14 17.23
N ALA A 477 14.55 -12.33 16.34
CA ALA A 477 15.94 -11.88 16.44
C ALA A 477 16.10 -10.63 17.33
N GLY A 478 15.00 -10.13 17.91
CA GLY A 478 14.98 -8.91 18.71
C GLY A 478 14.99 -7.63 17.88
N TYR A 479 14.76 -7.71 16.57
CA TYR A 479 14.72 -6.54 15.70
C TYR A 479 13.39 -5.82 15.86
N ARG A 480 13.45 -4.54 16.26
CA ARG A 480 12.28 -3.66 16.38
C ARG A 480 11.93 -2.98 15.06
N TYR A 481 10.64 -2.92 14.69
CA TYR A 481 10.17 -2.38 13.41
C TYR A 481 8.69 -1.96 13.44
N ALA A 482 8.22 -1.29 12.39
CA ALA A 482 6.82 -0.87 12.22
C ALA A 482 6.23 -0.15 13.46
N PRO A 483 6.79 1.00 13.87
CA PRO A 483 6.27 1.75 15.00
C PRO A 483 4.86 2.30 14.71
N HIS A 484 4.01 2.21 15.73
CA HIS A 484 2.69 2.81 15.77
C HIS A 484 2.72 4.04 16.70
N PHE A 485 2.94 5.19 16.09
CA PHE A 485 2.96 6.49 16.75
C PHE A 485 1.53 7.04 16.80
N LYS A 486 0.89 6.87 17.96
CA LYS A 486 -0.54 7.11 18.17
C LYS A 486 -0.81 8.61 18.40
N PRO A 487 -2.00 9.13 18.04
CA PRO A 487 -2.44 10.45 18.49
C PRO A 487 -2.85 10.41 19.98
N ALA A 488 -3.15 11.57 20.55
CA ALA A 488 -3.91 11.66 21.80
C ALA A 488 -5.32 11.06 21.65
N TRP A 489 -6.08 11.00 22.75
CA TRP A 489 -7.39 10.35 22.79
C TRP A 489 -8.35 10.90 21.73
N ASP A 490 -8.84 10.01 20.86
CA ASP A 490 -9.81 10.29 19.82
C ASP A 490 -11.00 9.32 19.93
N PRO A 491 -12.18 9.79 20.38
CA PRO A 491 -13.36 8.95 20.56
C PRO A 491 -13.84 8.28 19.27
N ASP A 492 -13.71 8.97 18.13
CA ASP A 492 -14.25 8.49 16.86
C ASP A 492 -13.32 7.45 16.24
N LEU A 493 -12.00 7.69 16.28
CA LEU A 493 -11.02 6.68 15.87
C LEU A 493 -11.06 5.46 16.79
N SER A 494 -11.16 5.67 18.11
CA SER A 494 -11.24 4.60 19.11
C SER A 494 -12.47 3.72 18.90
N LEU A 495 -13.62 4.30 18.53
CA LEU A 495 -14.84 3.53 18.30
C LEU A 495 -14.68 2.50 17.17
N VAL A 496 -14.01 2.83 16.08
CA VAL A 496 -13.89 1.95 14.90
C VAL A 496 -12.55 1.20 14.82
N SER A 497 -11.62 1.46 15.75
CA SER A 497 -10.27 0.91 15.75
C SER A 497 -9.73 0.75 17.16
N ASN A 498 -9.18 -0.42 17.47
CA ASN A 498 -8.44 -0.64 18.73
C ASN A 498 -7.03 -0.04 18.68
N TYR A 499 -6.90 1.26 18.42
CA TYR A 499 -5.59 1.89 18.24
C TYR A 499 -4.83 2.11 19.56
N ILE A 500 -5.52 2.08 20.71
CA ILE A 500 -4.91 2.18 22.05
C ILE A 500 -4.12 0.92 22.37
N CYS A 501 -4.75 -0.26 22.22
CA CYS A 501 -4.13 -1.57 22.40
C CYS A 501 -3.22 -1.63 23.65
N HIS A 502 -1.93 -1.88 23.47
CA HIS A 502 -0.93 -1.98 24.53
C HIS A 502 0.18 -0.90 24.33
N PHE A 503 0.98 -0.55 25.32
CA PHE A 503 0.78 -0.81 26.74
C PHE A 503 -0.27 0.16 27.28
N SER A 504 -1.29 -0.38 27.94
CA SER A 504 -2.36 0.41 28.57
C SER A 504 -2.39 0.14 30.07
N VAL A 505 -2.44 1.23 30.84
CA VAL A 505 -2.55 1.24 32.29
C VAL A 505 -3.87 1.87 32.70
N ILE A 506 -4.67 1.16 33.49
CA ILE A 506 -6.05 1.52 33.82
C ILE A 506 -6.22 1.56 35.33
N ARG A 507 -6.92 2.57 35.87
CA ARG A 507 -7.25 2.63 37.28
C ARG A 507 -8.08 1.40 37.67
N ARG A 508 -7.57 0.57 38.57
CA ARG A 508 -8.16 -0.74 38.90
C ARG A 508 -9.62 -0.61 39.36
N ARG A 509 -9.92 0.43 40.15
CA ARG A 509 -11.29 0.72 40.61
C ARG A 509 -12.28 0.80 39.44
N LEU A 510 -11.92 1.47 38.35
CA LEU A 510 -12.79 1.61 37.18
C LEU A 510 -12.95 0.28 36.43
N ALA A 511 -11.86 -0.47 36.25
CA ALA A 511 -11.92 -1.80 35.65
C ALA A 511 -12.88 -2.73 36.42
N ASN A 512 -12.85 -2.69 37.75
CA ASN A 512 -13.77 -3.45 38.60
C ASN A 512 -15.21 -2.95 38.51
N GLU A 513 -15.44 -1.63 38.48
CA GLU A 513 -16.77 -1.03 38.37
C GLU A 513 -17.50 -1.37 37.08
N ILE A 514 -16.77 -1.55 35.98
CA ILE A 514 -17.34 -1.98 34.70
C ILE A 514 -17.43 -3.51 34.56
N GLY A 515 -17.02 -4.27 35.59
CA GLY A 515 -17.08 -5.72 35.63
C GLY A 515 -15.97 -6.45 34.85
N GLY A 516 -14.80 -5.82 34.66
CA GLY A 516 -13.65 -6.44 33.99
C GLY A 516 -13.87 -6.68 32.49
N PHE A 517 -13.28 -7.76 31.96
CA PHE A 517 -13.37 -8.19 30.56
C PHE A 517 -14.66 -8.97 30.30
N ARG A 518 -15.40 -8.62 29.24
CA ARG A 518 -16.62 -9.36 28.88
C ARG A 518 -16.28 -10.64 28.11
N LEU A 519 -16.82 -11.76 28.56
CA LEU A 519 -16.70 -13.06 27.87
C LEU A 519 -17.41 -13.02 26.49
N GLY A 520 -16.88 -13.73 25.51
CA GLY A 520 -17.46 -13.83 24.16
C GLY A 520 -17.01 -12.73 23.20
N LEU A 521 -16.03 -11.91 23.60
CA LEU A 521 -15.43 -10.84 22.80
C LEU A 521 -13.95 -11.08 22.53
N GLU A 522 -13.51 -12.34 22.58
CA GLU A 522 -12.14 -12.74 22.32
C GLU A 522 -11.70 -12.22 20.94
N GLY A 523 -10.53 -11.57 20.88
CA GLY A 523 -10.01 -10.83 19.73
C GLY A 523 -10.44 -9.36 19.63
N ALA A 524 -11.34 -8.89 20.52
CA ALA A 524 -11.74 -7.49 20.64
C ALA A 524 -11.93 -7.05 22.11
N GLN A 525 -11.45 -7.85 23.07
CA GLN A 525 -11.66 -7.64 24.50
C GLN A 525 -11.08 -6.31 25.00
N ASP A 526 -9.91 -5.91 24.50
CA ASP A 526 -9.26 -4.64 24.91
C ASP A 526 -10.00 -3.45 24.34
N HIS A 527 -10.48 -3.56 23.09
CA HIS A 527 -11.33 -2.56 22.48
C HIS A 527 -12.60 -2.34 23.29
N ASP A 528 -13.25 -3.43 23.71
CA ASP A 528 -14.43 -3.37 24.58
C ASP A 528 -14.16 -2.70 25.93
N LEU A 529 -13.06 -3.09 26.59
CA LEU A 529 -12.65 -2.55 27.88
C LEU A 529 -12.43 -1.04 27.77
N VAL A 530 -11.68 -0.59 26.75
CA VAL A 530 -11.41 0.83 26.51
C VAL A 530 -12.70 1.61 26.27
N GLN A 531 -13.63 1.11 25.46
CA GLN A 531 -14.91 1.81 25.22
C GLN A 531 -15.71 1.99 26.53
N ARG A 532 -15.78 0.96 27.37
CA ARG A 532 -16.51 1.01 28.65
C ARG A 532 -15.80 1.86 29.71
N ILE A 533 -14.47 1.89 29.74
CA ILE A 533 -13.71 2.80 30.60
C ILE A 533 -13.95 4.25 30.16
N ALA A 534 -13.87 4.53 28.86
CA ALA A 534 -14.09 5.88 28.32
C ALA A 534 -15.51 6.43 28.60
N GLU A 535 -16.50 5.56 28.75
CA GLU A 535 -17.87 5.93 29.16
C GLU A 535 -18.00 6.26 30.66
N ARG A 536 -16.98 5.97 31.46
CA ARG A 536 -16.96 6.14 32.93
C ARG A 536 -15.94 7.17 33.41
N THR A 537 -15.27 7.84 32.48
CA THR A 537 -14.29 8.88 32.77
C THR A 537 -14.41 10.05 31.80
N ALA A 538 -13.71 11.14 32.08
CA ALA A 538 -13.64 12.32 31.22
C ALA A 538 -12.46 12.19 30.22
N PRO A 539 -12.55 12.75 29.01
CA PRO A 539 -11.47 12.70 28.02
C PRO A 539 -10.11 13.20 28.53
N GLU A 540 -10.09 14.20 29.42
CA GLU A 540 -8.89 14.80 30.00
C GLU A 540 -8.18 13.86 30.99
N ARG A 541 -8.88 12.82 31.45
CA ARG A 541 -8.35 11.77 32.34
C ARG A 541 -7.84 10.57 31.55
N ILE A 542 -7.89 10.62 30.22
CA ILE A 542 -7.29 9.64 29.31
C ILE A 542 -6.00 10.23 28.74
N GLY A 543 -4.86 9.62 29.05
CA GLY A 543 -3.52 10.10 28.71
C GLY A 543 -2.77 9.22 27.72
N HIS A 544 -2.01 9.87 26.84
CA HIS A 544 -1.10 9.27 25.87
C HIS A 544 0.34 9.66 26.21
N ILE A 545 1.21 8.67 26.38
CA ILE A 545 2.65 8.87 26.47
C ILE A 545 3.25 8.58 25.08
N PRO A 546 3.83 9.58 24.38
CA PRO A 546 4.36 9.42 23.03
C PRO A 546 5.75 8.73 23.02
N LYS A 547 5.86 7.62 23.74
CA LYS A 547 7.05 6.77 23.84
C LYS A 547 6.67 5.33 23.51
N ILE A 548 7.58 4.60 22.89
CA ILE A 548 7.42 3.18 22.59
C ILE A 548 7.71 2.39 23.87
N LEU A 549 6.66 2.02 24.60
CA LEU A 549 6.80 1.31 25.89
C LEU A 549 6.36 -0.16 25.82
N TYR A 550 5.97 -0.61 24.62
CA TYR A 550 5.49 -1.96 24.35
C TYR A 550 6.08 -2.48 23.04
N HIS A 551 6.51 -3.74 23.05
CA HIS A 551 7.07 -4.44 21.90
C HIS A 551 6.20 -5.64 21.57
N TRP A 552 5.38 -5.49 20.53
CA TRP A 552 4.47 -6.52 20.06
C TRP A 552 5.22 -7.55 19.20
N ARG A 553 5.26 -8.79 19.67
CA ARG A 553 5.86 -9.89 18.97
C ARG A 553 5.01 -10.33 17.78
N SER A 554 5.66 -10.35 16.63
CA SER A 554 5.07 -10.81 15.39
C SER A 554 5.39 -12.29 15.18
N ALA A 555 4.78 -13.21 15.94
CA ALA A 555 4.96 -14.64 15.69
C ALA A 555 4.22 -15.10 14.42
N THR A 556 4.75 -16.10 13.71
CA THR A 556 4.14 -16.73 12.50
C THR A 556 2.75 -17.32 12.74
N THR A 557 2.40 -17.59 14.00
CA THR A 557 1.08 -18.05 14.48
C THR A 557 0.24 -16.95 15.13
N SER A 558 0.82 -15.77 15.38
CA SER A 558 0.15 -14.64 16.01
C SER A 558 -0.75 -13.90 15.02
N THR A 559 -1.84 -13.35 15.54
CA THR A 559 -2.78 -12.45 14.87
C THR A 559 -2.08 -11.25 14.20
N ALA A 560 -0.82 -10.98 14.55
CA ALA A 560 0.02 -9.89 14.03
C ALA A 560 0.46 -10.03 12.56
N ILE A 561 0.41 -11.24 11.95
CA ILE A 561 0.89 -11.50 10.58
C ILE A 561 -0.23 -11.91 9.59
N SER A 562 -1.35 -12.46 10.04
CA SER A 562 -2.38 -12.93 9.11
C SER A 562 -3.26 -11.77 8.62
N THR A 563 -3.02 -11.31 7.39
CA THR A 563 -3.91 -10.44 6.59
C THR A 563 -5.29 -11.06 6.34
N GLU A 564 -5.51 -12.30 6.77
CA GLU A 564 -6.82 -12.86 7.07
C GLU A 564 -7.11 -12.64 8.56
N THR A 565 -7.57 -11.45 8.91
CA THR A 565 -8.13 -11.16 10.23
C THR A 565 -9.14 -12.27 10.54
N LYS A 566 -8.86 -13.12 11.54
CA LYS A 566 -9.70 -14.29 11.85
C LYS A 566 -11.17 -13.81 11.94
N PRO A 567 -12.13 -14.38 11.18
CA PRO A 567 -13.49 -13.83 11.07
C PRO A 567 -14.19 -13.55 12.41
N TYR A 568 -13.82 -14.27 13.46
CA TYR A 568 -14.34 -14.04 14.82
C TYR A 568 -13.94 -12.66 15.38
N ALA A 569 -12.71 -12.17 15.15
CA ALA A 569 -12.23 -10.90 15.71
C ALA A 569 -12.93 -9.71 15.05
N ILE A 570 -13.19 -9.81 13.74
CA ILE A 570 -14.05 -8.86 13.02
C ILE A 570 -15.45 -8.87 13.64
N ALA A 571 -16.05 -10.06 13.81
CA ALA A 571 -17.39 -10.19 14.38
C ALA A 571 -17.49 -9.63 15.81
N ALA A 572 -16.50 -9.93 16.66
CA ALA A 572 -16.39 -9.42 18.03
C ALA A 572 -16.25 -7.90 18.04
N THR A 573 -15.37 -7.33 17.22
CA THR A 573 -15.23 -5.87 17.05
C THR A 573 -16.57 -5.24 16.63
N GLY A 574 -17.28 -5.85 15.68
CA GLY A 574 -18.61 -5.39 15.28
C GLY A 574 -19.63 -5.39 16.42
N ARG A 575 -19.57 -6.38 17.33
CA ARG A 575 -20.39 -6.40 18.55
C ARG A 575 -20.01 -5.26 19.49
N VAL A 576 -18.71 -5.03 19.73
CA VAL A 576 -18.22 -3.91 20.55
C VAL A 576 -18.75 -2.57 20.04
N ILE A 577 -18.68 -2.33 18.73
CA ILE A 577 -19.16 -1.08 18.12
C ILE A 577 -20.66 -0.92 18.33
N ARG A 578 -21.46 -1.94 17.98
CA ARG A 578 -22.92 -1.88 18.11
C ARG A 578 -23.38 -1.75 19.56
N ASP A 579 -22.75 -2.48 20.47
CA ASP A 579 -23.06 -2.39 21.90
C ASP A 579 -22.71 -1.00 22.44
N THR A 580 -21.59 -0.42 22.02
CA THR A 580 -21.17 0.94 22.38
C THR A 580 -22.14 2.00 21.86
N LEU A 581 -22.53 1.91 20.59
CA LEU A 581 -23.55 2.80 20.01
C LEU A 581 -24.89 2.71 20.77
N LYS A 582 -25.30 1.49 21.14
CA LYS A 582 -26.51 1.26 21.93
C LYS A 582 -26.41 1.86 23.34
N ARG A 583 -25.29 1.67 24.05
CA ARG A 583 -25.09 2.24 25.41
C ARG A 583 -25.08 3.77 25.39
N ARG A 584 -24.54 4.37 24.33
CA ARG A 584 -24.49 5.83 24.14
C ARG A 584 -25.80 6.41 23.55
N ALA A 585 -26.82 5.58 23.33
CA ALA A 585 -28.08 5.97 22.70
C ALA A 585 -27.92 6.72 21.36
N VAL A 586 -26.90 6.35 20.57
CA VAL A 586 -26.61 7.00 19.29
C VAL A 586 -27.38 6.30 18.17
N GLY A 587 -28.22 7.06 17.44
CA GLY A 587 -28.86 6.63 16.20
C GLY A 587 -27.84 6.47 15.07
N ALA A 588 -27.23 5.29 14.96
CA ALA A 588 -26.25 4.99 13.92
C ALA A 588 -26.23 3.51 13.52
N ALA A 589 -25.84 3.24 12.28
CA ALA A 589 -25.57 1.91 11.76
C ALA A 589 -24.06 1.66 11.70
N ALA A 590 -23.64 0.42 11.99
CA ALA A 590 -22.25 0.01 11.89
C ALA A 590 -22.09 -1.12 10.88
N GLU A 591 -21.19 -0.96 9.91
CA GLU A 591 -20.94 -1.92 8.85
C GLU A 591 -19.45 -2.17 8.61
N PHE A 592 -19.10 -3.39 8.19
CA PHE A 592 -17.74 -3.72 7.80
C PHE A 592 -17.63 -3.65 6.27
N ARG A 593 -16.89 -2.67 5.76
CA ARG A 593 -16.66 -2.47 4.32
C ARG A 593 -15.19 -2.21 4.05
N ASN A 594 -14.66 -2.77 2.96
CA ASN A 594 -13.26 -2.58 2.52
C ASN A 594 -12.22 -2.86 3.63
N GLY A 595 -12.47 -3.89 4.44
CA GLY A 595 -11.56 -4.31 5.52
C GLY A 595 -11.60 -3.44 6.78
N ARG A 596 -12.58 -2.53 6.92
CA ARG A 596 -12.70 -1.62 8.07
C ARG A 596 -14.14 -1.48 8.53
N TRP A 597 -14.33 -1.12 9.79
CA TRP A 597 -15.63 -0.73 10.32
C TRP A 597 -15.91 0.74 10.00
N ARG A 598 -17.15 1.00 9.58
CA ARG A 598 -17.72 2.32 9.36
C ARG A 598 -18.96 2.48 10.22
N VAL A 599 -19.12 3.67 10.79
CA VAL A 599 -20.35 4.09 11.48
C VAL A 599 -21.00 5.17 10.63
N THR A 600 -22.27 4.97 10.28
CA THR A 600 -23.10 5.94 9.55
C THR A 600 -24.19 6.42 10.49
N ARG A 601 -24.22 7.73 10.75
CA ARG A 601 -25.17 8.37 11.66
C ARG A 601 -26.42 8.84 10.91
N SER A 602 -27.54 8.89 11.61
CA SER A 602 -28.78 9.44 11.07
C SER A 602 -28.67 10.96 10.88
N LEU A 603 -29.30 11.48 9.83
CA LEU A 603 -29.47 12.91 9.63
C LEU A 603 -30.52 13.47 10.59
N PRO A 604 -30.32 14.70 11.10
CA PRO A 604 -31.38 15.42 11.80
C PRO A 604 -32.54 15.77 10.84
N GLU A 605 -33.76 15.82 11.38
CA GLU A 605 -34.93 16.32 10.67
C GLU A 605 -34.76 17.83 10.38
N ASP A 606 -35.25 18.30 9.23
CA ASP A 606 -35.28 19.72 8.83
C ASP A 606 -33.91 20.45 8.87
N ALA A 607 -32.84 19.77 8.50
CA ALA A 607 -31.48 20.30 8.54
C ALA A 607 -31.16 21.20 7.32
N ARG A 608 -31.51 22.49 7.38
CA ARG A 608 -31.19 23.41 6.27
C ARG A 608 -29.70 23.75 6.21
N VAL A 609 -29.12 23.66 5.01
CA VAL A 609 -27.70 24.00 4.75
C VAL A 609 -27.59 25.27 3.90
N SER A 610 -26.74 26.21 4.33
CA SER A 610 -26.28 27.32 3.50
C SER A 610 -24.86 27.07 2.99
N VAL A 611 -24.71 26.85 1.68
CA VAL A 611 -23.40 26.71 1.04
C VAL A 611 -22.87 28.08 0.64
N ILE A 612 -21.76 28.50 1.23
CA ILE A 612 -21.16 29.83 1.06
C ILE A 612 -19.93 29.71 0.16
N ILE A 613 -19.96 30.42 -0.99
CA ILE A 613 -18.94 30.32 -2.03
C ILE A 613 -18.39 31.72 -2.36
N PRO A 614 -17.26 32.11 -1.79
CA PRO A 614 -16.50 33.27 -2.25
C PRO A 614 -15.97 33.04 -3.67
N THR A 615 -16.10 34.04 -4.54
CA THR A 615 -15.63 33.90 -5.93
C THR A 615 -15.15 35.22 -6.53
N LYS A 616 -14.26 35.11 -7.51
CA LYS A 616 -13.86 36.21 -8.39
C LYS A 616 -13.42 35.64 -9.75
N ASN A 617 -14.13 36.01 -10.81
CA ASN A 617 -13.90 35.53 -12.18
C ASN A 617 -13.90 33.99 -12.27
N ARG A 618 -13.15 33.44 -13.23
CA ARG A 618 -12.96 31.99 -13.43
C ARG A 618 -14.28 31.24 -13.62
N LEU A 619 -15.13 31.75 -14.52
CA LEU A 619 -16.42 31.17 -14.87
C LEU A 619 -16.42 29.64 -14.97
N THR A 620 -15.43 29.03 -15.62
CA THR A 620 -15.40 27.58 -15.79
C THR A 620 -15.39 26.84 -14.46
N LEU A 621 -14.60 27.28 -13.48
CA LEU A 621 -14.52 26.65 -12.15
C LEU A 621 -15.82 26.86 -11.39
N LEU A 622 -16.27 28.12 -11.30
CA LEU A 622 -17.51 28.46 -10.60
C LEU A 622 -18.71 27.70 -11.18
N ARG A 623 -18.82 27.61 -12.51
CA ARG A 623 -19.89 26.89 -13.17
C ARG A 623 -19.84 25.40 -12.83
N THR A 624 -18.67 24.76 -12.90
CA THR A 624 -18.51 23.35 -12.51
C THR A 624 -18.95 23.12 -11.06
N CYS A 625 -18.56 24.02 -10.14
CA CYS A 625 -18.97 23.95 -8.74
C CYS A 625 -20.50 24.05 -8.58
N ILE A 626 -21.14 25.08 -9.14
CA ILE A 626 -22.59 25.29 -9.02
C ILE A 626 -23.40 24.19 -9.72
N GLU A 627 -22.98 23.75 -10.90
CA GLU A 627 -23.63 22.64 -11.60
C GLU A 627 -23.46 21.33 -10.83
N GLY A 628 -22.28 21.07 -10.25
CA GLY A 628 -22.07 19.94 -9.35
C GLY A 628 -22.99 19.98 -8.14
N LEU A 629 -23.11 21.13 -7.47
CA LEU A 629 -24.00 21.31 -6.32
C LEU A 629 -25.48 21.07 -6.68
N THR A 630 -25.91 21.49 -7.87
CA THR A 630 -27.32 21.42 -8.27
C THR A 630 -27.70 20.09 -8.94
N ALA A 631 -26.76 19.41 -9.60
CA ALA A 631 -27.04 18.20 -10.37
C ALA A 631 -26.49 16.92 -9.73
N GLN A 632 -25.50 17.01 -8.83
CA GLN A 632 -24.80 15.85 -8.28
C GLN A 632 -24.90 15.73 -6.77
N THR A 633 -25.44 16.70 -6.04
CA THR A 633 -25.65 16.62 -4.59
C THR A 633 -27.09 16.19 -4.30
N ASP A 634 -27.26 15.11 -3.55
CA ASP A 634 -28.57 14.65 -3.08
C ASP A 634 -28.82 15.21 -1.67
N TYR A 635 -29.30 16.46 -1.62
CA TYR A 635 -29.65 17.13 -0.37
C TYR A 635 -30.81 18.09 -0.61
N ALA A 636 -31.93 17.86 0.08
CA ALA A 636 -33.19 18.53 -0.25
C ALA A 636 -33.23 20.01 0.16
N ASP A 637 -32.81 20.34 1.38
CA ASP A 637 -32.93 21.68 1.95
C ASP A 637 -31.59 22.43 1.94
N MET A 638 -31.18 22.87 0.76
CA MET A 638 -29.92 23.58 0.53
C MET A 638 -30.13 24.90 -0.22
N GLU A 639 -29.52 25.96 0.29
CA GLU A 639 -29.34 27.23 -0.42
C GLU A 639 -27.87 27.50 -0.73
N ILE A 640 -27.61 28.34 -1.73
CA ILE A 640 -26.27 28.72 -2.17
C ILE A 640 -26.10 30.23 -2.07
N GLN A 641 -25.13 30.66 -1.27
CA GLN A 641 -24.72 32.04 -1.05
C GLN A 641 -23.41 32.31 -1.81
N ILE A 642 -23.50 32.93 -2.99
CA ILE A 642 -22.32 33.26 -3.81
C ILE A 642 -21.85 34.67 -3.46
N VAL A 643 -20.64 34.79 -2.91
CA VAL A 643 -20.04 36.07 -2.54
C VAL A 643 -19.05 36.50 -3.62
N ASP A 644 -19.52 37.31 -4.57
CA ASP A 644 -18.72 37.82 -5.68
C ASP A 644 -17.83 39.00 -5.24
N ASN A 645 -16.52 38.79 -5.21
CA ASN A 645 -15.53 39.80 -4.87
C ASN A 645 -15.12 40.67 -6.07
N GLY A 646 -16.12 41.26 -6.71
CA GLY A 646 -15.93 42.18 -7.83
C GLY A 646 -15.37 41.50 -9.08
N SER A 647 -16.04 40.45 -9.56
CA SER A 647 -15.75 39.86 -10.88
C SER A 647 -15.87 40.92 -11.98
N ASP A 648 -14.86 41.04 -12.83
CA ASP A 648 -14.76 41.99 -13.94
C ASP A 648 -14.81 41.33 -15.32
N ASP A 649 -14.78 39.99 -15.38
CA ASP A 649 -14.99 39.23 -16.61
C ASP A 649 -16.49 39.27 -17.04
N PRO A 650 -16.81 39.79 -18.25
CA PRO A 650 -18.18 39.89 -18.73
C PRO A 650 -18.91 38.54 -18.85
N ALA A 651 -18.18 37.43 -19.03
CA ALA A 651 -18.81 36.10 -19.07
C ALA A 651 -19.24 35.65 -17.66
N THR A 652 -18.39 35.87 -16.66
CA THR A 652 -18.67 35.59 -15.25
C THR A 652 -19.83 36.46 -14.74
N GLN A 653 -19.83 37.76 -15.03
CA GLN A 653 -20.93 38.67 -14.62
C GLN A 653 -22.28 38.20 -15.16
N ARG A 654 -22.38 37.92 -16.46
CA ARG A 654 -23.60 37.39 -17.08
C ARG A 654 -24.05 36.04 -16.50
N TYR A 655 -23.11 35.22 -16.03
CA TYR A 655 -23.45 33.95 -15.40
C TYR A 655 -24.03 34.16 -13.99
N LEU A 656 -23.39 35.02 -13.19
CA LEU A 656 -23.88 35.41 -11.86
C LEU A 656 -25.28 36.04 -11.93
N ASP A 657 -25.53 36.90 -12.92
CA ASP A 657 -26.85 37.50 -13.14
C ASP A 657 -27.91 36.45 -13.51
N ARG A 658 -27.55 35.37 -14.21
CA ARG A 658 -28.48 34.26 -14.44
C ARG A 658 -28.72 33.45 -13.17
N LEU A 659 -27.70 33.27 -12.33
CA LEU A 659 -27.82 32.53 -11.09
C LEU A 659 -28.71 33.24 -10.07
N SER A 660 -28.70 34.57 -10.01
CA SER A 660 -29.54 35.34 -9.08
C SER A 660 -31.04 35.22 -9.32
N HIS A 661 -31.47 34.64 -10.45
CA HIS A 661 -32.87 34.35 -10.74
C HIS A 661 -33.29 32.94 -10.30
N ARG A 662 -32.37 32.13 -9.77
CA ARG A 662 -32.69 30.78 -9.24
C ARG A 662 -33.21 30.91 -7.80
N PRO A 663 -34.27 30.18 -7.42
CA PRO A 663 -34.95 30.39 -6.14
C PRO A 663 -34.11 30.05 -4.90
N ASN A 664 -33.08 29.20 -5.04
CA ASN A 664 -32.20 28.76 -3.96
C ASN A 664 -30.77 29.30 -4.08
N VAL A 665 -30.55 30.34 -4.90
CA VAL A 665 -29.23 30.94 -5.10
C VAL A 665 -29.30 32.44 -4.88
N GLU A 666 -28.47 32.95 -3.99
CA GLU A 666 -28.29 34.37 -3.74
C GLU A 666 -26.87 34.80 -4.14
N VAL A 667 -26.77 35.96 -4.80
CA VAL A 667 -25.49 36.51 -5.26
C VAL A 667 -25.23 37.83 -4.56
N LEU A 668 -24.29 37.81 -3.62
CA LEU A 668 -23.85 38.96 -2.83
C LEU A 668 -22.66 39.63 -3.52
N ARG A 669 -22.78 40.92 -3.83
CA ARG A 669 -21.70 41.70 -4.48
C ARG A 669 -20.84 42.40 -3.43
N ASP A 670 -19.52 42.26 -3.56
CA ASP A 670 -18.54 42.87 -2.68
C ASP A 670 -17.32 43.41 -3.46
N SER A 671 -17.25 44.72 -3.63
CA SER A 671 -16.17 45.39 -4.37
C SER A 671 -14.94 45.72 -3.51
N GLY A 672 -14.89 45.28 -2.25
CA GLY A 672 -13.76 45.53 -1.36
C GLY A 672 -12.50 44.74 -1.76
N PRO A 673 -11.33 45.05 -1.18
CA PRO A 673 -10.11 44.25 -1.34
C PRO A 673 -10.37 42.78 -1.01
N PHE A 674 -9.65 41.89 -1.70
CA PHE A 674 -9.79 40.45 -1.45
C PHE A 674 -9.41 40.12 0.00
N ASN A 675 -10.33 39.48 0.69
CA ASN A 675 -10.14 38.94 2.03
C ASN A 675 -11.10 37.75 2.17
N PHE A 676 -10.56 36.54 2.12
CA PHE A 676 -11.34 35.30 2.14
C PHE A 676 -12.21 35.21 3.39
N SER A 677 -11.61 35.46 4.56
CA SER A 677 -12.29 35.44 5.86
C SER A 677 -13.50 36.38 5.90
N ARG A 678 -13.34 37.61 5.43
CA ARG A 678 -14.42 38.62 5.34
C ARG A 678 -15.53 38.19 4.39
N LEU A 679 -15.19 37.61 3.24
CA LEU A 679 -16.17 37.13 2.26
C LEU A 679 -16.98 35.96 2.83
N CYS A 680 -16.34 35.02 3.52
CA CYS A 680 -16.99 33.94 4.25
C CYS A 680 -17.93 34.48 5.35
N ASN A 681 -17.44 35.42 6.17
CA ASN A 681 -18.25 36.07 7.21
C ASN A 681 -19.48 36.78 6.62
N ARG A 682 -19.33 37.45 5.47
CA ARG A 682 -20.44 38.10 4.79
C ARG A 682 -21.49 37.09 4.34
N GLY A 683 -21.07 36.01 3.65
CA GLY A 683 -22.00 34.97 3.24
C GLY A 683 -22.71 34.31 4.43
N ALA A 684 -21.99 34.09 5.54
CA ALA A 684 -22.56 33.52 6.76
C ALA A 684 -23.58 34.43 7.46
N ARG A 685 -23.48 35.77 7.29
CA ARG A 685 -24.46 36.72 7.84
C ARG A 685 -25.79 36.70 7.12
N GLU A 686 -25.76 36.55 5.79
CA GLU A 686 -26.97 36.52 4.94
C GLU A 686 -27.57 35.12 4.84
N ALA A 687 -26.78 34.08 5.09
CA ALA A 687 -27.23 32.69 5.13
C ALA A 687 -28.44 32.49 6.06
N THR A 688 -29.33 31.57 5.72
CA THR A 688 -30.53 31.23 6.51
C THR A 688 -30.56 29.81 7.11
N GLY A 689 -29.73 28.89 6.63
CA GLY A 689 -29.62 27.51 7.13
C GLY A 689 -28.86 27.32 8.45
N ASP A 690 -29.29 26.34 9.24
CA ASP A 690 -28.74 26.00 10.55
C ASP A 690 -27.29 25.49 10.47
N PHE A 691 -26.93 24.93 9.32
CA PHE A 691 -25.57 24.52 8.99
C PHE A 691 -24.96 25.44 7.94
N LEU A 692 -23.73 25.88 8.18
CA LEU A 692 -22.95 26.70 7.26
C LEU A 692 -21.87 25.82 6.62
N CYS A 693 -21.89 25.69 5.30
CA CYS A 693 -20.89 24.98 4.52
C CYS A 693 -20.04 25.97 3.74
N PHE A 694 -18.81 26.20 4.15
CA PHE A 694 -17.85 27.04 3.42
C PHE A 694 -17.18 26.20 2.33
N LEU A 695 -17.28 26.65 1.09
CA LEU A 695 -16.84 25.90 -0.08
C LEU A 695 -16.11 26.79 -1.08
N ASN A 696 -14.93 26.36 -1.51
CA ASN A 696 -14.23 27.07 -2.58
C ASN A 696 -14.95 26.93 -3.93
N ASN A 697 -14.79 27.93 -4.80
CA ASN A 697 -15.42 27.95 -6.12
C ASN A 697 -14.80 26.98 -7.14
N ASP A 698 -13.72 26.29 -6.79
CA ASP A 698 -13.00 25.30 -7.60
C ASP A 698 -13.11 23.86 -7.05
N ILE A 699 -14.18 23.62 -6.27
CA ILE A 699 -14.59 22.30 -5.82
C ILE A 699 -15.62 21.69 -6.77
N GLU A 700 -15.51 20.39 -6.97
CA GLU A 700 -16.44 19.54 -7.70
C GLU A 700 -16.89 18.39 -6.79
N PRO A 701 -18.21 18.23 -6.53
CA PRO A 701 -18.74 17.06 -5.83
C PRO A 701 -18.34 15.74 -6.49
N ALA A 702 -17.85 14.78 -5.70
CA ALA A 702 -17.40 13.47 -6.20
C ALA A 702 -18.31 12.30 -5.76
N GLY A 703 -19.55 12.60 -5.35
CA GLY A 703 -20.57 11.64 -4.96
C GLY A 703 -21.81 12.35 -4.41
N ALA A 704 -22.96 11.69 -4.43
CA ALA A 704 -24.25 12.32 -4.11
C ALA A 704 -24.45 12.68 -2.63
N VAL A 705 -23.95 11.83 -1.74
CA VAL A 705 -24.23 11.89 -0.30
C VAL A 705 -23.21 12.69 0.50
N TRP A 706 -22.28 13.39 -0.18
CA TRP A 706 -21.16 14.06 0.50
C TRP A 706 -21.62 15.06 1.57
N LEU A 707 -22.72 15.78 1.32
CA LEU A 707 -23.22 16.81 2.21
C LEU A 707 -23.95 16.21 3.40
N GLU A 708 -24.75 15.16 3.17
CA GLU A 708 -25.40 14.38 4.23
C GLU A 708 -24.37 13.87 5.25
N GLU A 709 -23.25 13.33 4.77
CA GLU A 709 -22.17 12.84 5.65
C GLU A 709 -21.58 13.95 6.52
N LEU A 710 -21.42 15.17 5.99
CA LEU A 710 -20.92 16.30 6.77
C LEU A 710 -21.96 16.78 7.79
N VAL A 711 -23.22 16.88 7.40
CA VAL A 711 -24.31 17.31 8.28
C VAL A 711 -24.52 16.33 9.43
N ALA A 712 -24.55 15.02 9.16
CA ALA A 712 -24.74 14.00 10.18
C ALA A 712 -23.65 14.04 11.27
N GLU A 713 -22.41 14.34 10.89
CA GLU A 713 -21.32 14.52 11.86
C GLU A 713 -21.37 15.88 12.56
N ALA A 714 -21.68 16.97 11.84
CA ALA A 714 -21.75 18.31 12.41
C ALA A 714 -22.98 18.53 13.32
N ALA A 715 -24.01 17.70 13.20
CA ALA A 715 -25.18 17.74 14.06
C ALA A 715 -24.88 17.34 15.51
N ARG A 716 -23.76 16.66 15.74
CA ARG A 716 -23.36 16.19 17.06
C ARG A 716 -23.00 17.37 17.97
N PRO A 717 -23.63 17.54 19.16
CA PRO A 717 -23.43 18.70 20.02
C PRO A 717 -21.96 18.98 20.34
N GLU A 718 -21.18 17.92 20.56
CA GLU A 718 -19.79 17.98 20.96
C GLU A 718 -18.81 18.24 19.78
N VAL A 719 -19.32 18.26 18.54
CA VAL A 719 -18.56 18.55 17.30
C VAL A 719 -18.87 19.97 16.88
N GLY A 720 -17.85 20.78 16.59
CA GLY A 720 -18.02 22.17 16.19
C GLY A 720 -17.83 22.40 14.70
N LEU A 721 -17.04 21.56 14.03
CA LEU A 721 -16.65 21.73 12.63
C LEU A 721 -16.26 20.38 12.02
N VAL A 722 -16.63 20.14 10.77
CA VAL A 722 -16.33 18.92 10.01
C VAL A 722 -15.72 19.25 8.65
N GLY A 723 -14.59 18.63 8.31
CA GLY A 723 -13.96 18.74 6.99
C GLY A 723 -14.16 17.49 6.12
N ALA A 724 -14.21 17.71 4.80
CA ALA A 724 -14.34 16.65 3.80
C ALA A 724 -12.98 16.06 3.38
N LYS A 725 -12.98 14.88 2.74
CA LYS A 725 -11.82 14.35 1.99
C LYS A 725 -11.75 15.03 0.64
N LEU A 726 -10.63 15.70 0.37
CA LEU A 726 -10.41 16.34 -0.94
C LEU A 726 -9.42 15.54 -1.76
N LEU A 727 -9.76 15.33 -3.02
CA LEU A 727 -8.93 14.68 -4.03
C LEU A 727 -8.44 15.71 -5.04
N TYR A 728 -7.25 15.46 -5.57
CA TYR A 728 -6.82 16.03 -6.83
C TYR A 728 -7.62 15.46 -8.01
N PRO A 729 -7.63 16.12 -9.18
CA PRO A 729 -8.28 15.58 -10.38
C PRO A 729 -7.76 14.21 -10.83
N ASP A 730 -6.53 13.84 -10.46
CA ASP A 730 -5.94 12.52 -10.70
C ASP A 730 -6.38 11.44 -9.67
N ARG A 731 -7.34 11.78 -8.81
CA ARG A 731 -7.88 10.92 -7.72
C ARG A 731 -6.84 10.54 -6.66
N THR A 732 -5.76 11.29 -6.54
CA THR A 732 -4.87 11.24 -5.38
C THR A 732 -5.37 12.16 -4.27
N VAL A 733 -5.07 11.84 -3.02
CA VAL A 733 -5.51 12.62 -1.85
C VAL A 733 -4.79 13.97 -1.81
N GLN A 734 -5.57 15.03 -1.64
CA GLN A 734 -5.08 16.39 -1.37
C GLN A 734 -5.31 16.78 0.09
N HIS A 735 -6.45 16.40 0.67
CA HIS A 735 -6.76 16.66 2.06
C HIS A 735 -7.34 15.43 2.72
N ALA A 736 -6.58 14.88 3.67
CA ALA A 736 -7.06 13.90 4.63
C ALA A 736 -6.63 14.30 6.04
N GLY A 737 -6.91 15.56 6.38
CA GLY A 737 -6.51 16.19 7.63
C GLY A 737 -5.27 17.07 7.55
N ILE A 738 -5.12 17.95 8.53
CA ILE A 738 -3.98 18.85 8.71
C ILE A 738 -3.27 18.53 10.04
N ALA A 739 -1.95 18.51 10.01
CA ALA A 739 -1.10 18.50 11.19
C ALA A 739 -0.53 19.91 11.41
N LEU A 740 -0.52 20.37 12.67
CA LEU A 740 0.17 21.61 13.03
C LEU A 740 1.69 21.40 12.95
N ALA A 741 2.41 22.45 12.55
CA ALA A 741 3.79 22.32 12.07
C ALA A 741 4.72 23.44 12.57
N GLY A 742 4.63 23.79 13.86
CA GLY A 742 5.48 24.78 14.52
C GLY A 742 5.51 26.11 13.76
N ALA A 743 6.71 26.57 13.41
CA ALA A 743 6.92 27.79 12.62
C ALA A 743 6.26 27.77 11.22
N HIS A 744 5.98 26.60 10.64
CA HIS A 744 5.24 26.48 9.37
C HIS A 744 3.72 26.53 9.55
N VAL A 745 3.24 26.64 10.79
CA VAL A 745 1.83 26.66 11.19
C VAL A 745 1.10 25.35 10.94
N ALA A 746 0.98 24.91 9.69
CA ALA A 746 0.14 23.79 9.31
C ALA A 746 0.60 23.12 8.01
N ARG A 747 0.25 21.84 7.85
CA ARG A 747 0.43 21.11 6.59
C ARG A 747 -0.61 20.02 6.40
N HIS A 748 -0.92 19.72 5.15
CA HIS A 748 -1.77 18.60 4.78
C HIS A 748 -1.05 17.27 5.03
N THR A 749 -1.80 16.28 5.53
CA THR A 749 -1.31 14.92 5.74
C THR A 749 -1.83 13.98 4.64
N ASN A 750 -1.16 12.84 4.45
CA ASN A 750 -1.52 11.82 3.44
C ASN A 750 -1.58 12.36 1.99
N LEU A 751 -0.80 13.39 1.66
CA LEU A 751 -0.76 13.96 0.33
C LEU A 751 -0.35 12.93 -0.73
N ARG A 752 -1.00 13.00 -1.90
CA ARG A 752 -0.70 12.24 -3.12
C ARG A 752 -0.81 10.72 -3.01
N ILE A 753 -1.29 10.17 -1.90
CA ILE A 753 -1.64 8.75 -1.83
C ILE A 753 -2.92 8.49 -2.65
N SER A 754 -3.13 7.26 -3.09
CA SER A 754 -4.39 6.87 -3.76
C SER A 754 -5.59 7.11 -2.85
N GLU A 755 -6.74 7.52 -3.41
CA GLU A 755 -8.00 7.67 -2.66
C GLU A 755 -8.42 6.43 -1.86
N THR A 756 -8.00 5.23 -2.29
CA THR A 756 -8.29 3.93 -1.65
C THR A 756 -7.23 3.50 -0.63
N SER A 757 -6.14 4.25 -0.49
CA SER A 757 -5.09 3.91 0.46
C SER A 757 -5.55 4.20 1.89
N GLY A 758 -5.24 3.29 2.80
CA GLY A 758 -5.44 3.51 4.23
C GLY A 758 -4.56 4.64 4.79
N GLY A 759 -3.48 5.04 4.11
CA GLY A 759 -2.51 5.97 4.66
C GLY A 759 -1.85 5.41 5.93
N TYR A 760 -1.32 6.30 6.77
CA TYR A 760 -0.65 5.92 8.02
C TYR A 760 -1.59 5.18 8.98
N TRP A 761 -1.30 3.90 9.26
CA TRP A 761 -2.13 3.01 10.09
C TRP A 761 -3.62 3.04 9.76
N GLY A 762 -3.96 3.32 8.50
CA GLY A 762 -5.35 3.33 8.07
C GLY A 762 -6.17 4.59 8.33
N ARG A 763 -5.55 5.62 8.90
CA ARG A 763 -6.21 6.87 9.29
C ARG A 763 -6.83 7.64 8.12
N ALA A 764 -6.36 7.46 6.89
CA ALA A 764 -6.93 8.13 5.70
C ALA A 764 -8.28 7.54 5.23
N MET A 765 -8.78 6.53 5.95
CA MET A 765 -10.04 5.82 5.67
C MET A 765 -10.95 5.73 6.91
N GLN A 766 -10.65 6.46 7.99
CA GLN A 766 -11.45 6.47 9.23
C GLN A 766 -11.77 7.91 9.65
N THR A 767 -13.00 8.14 10.11
CA THR A 767 -13.38 9.41 10.75
C THR A 767 -12.54 9.61 12.00
N GLN A 768 -11.99 10.81 12.18
CA GLN A 768 -11.07 11.13 13.27
C GLN A 768 -11.19 12.60 13.68
N SER A 769 -10.88 12.84 14.95
CA SER A 769 -10.70 14.17 15.53
C SER A 769 -9.35 14.72 15.12
N LEU A 770 -9.33 15.94 14.57
CA LEU A 770 -8.12 16.61 14.13
C LEU A 770 -7.99 17.99 14.78
N SER A 771 -6.79 18.58 14.69
CA SER A 771 -6.56 19.95 15.14
C SER A 771 -7.10 20.97 14.14
N ALA A 772 -7.01 20.68 12.84
CA ALA A 772 -7.56 21.53 11.80
C ALA A 772 -7.95 20.74 10.54
N VAL A 773 -8.83 21.36 9.74
CA VAL A 773 -9.19 20.96 8.37
C VAL A 773 -9.15 22.19 7.48
N THR A 774 -9.12 21.99 6.15
CA THR A 774 -8.97 23.10 5.21
C THR A 774 -10.29 23.83 4.93
N GLY A 775 -10.21 25.14 4.71
CA GLY A 775 -11.31 26.01 4.29
C GLY A 775 -11.84 25.72 2.88
N ALA A 776 -11.20 24.83 2.11
CA ALA A 776 -11.70 24.47 0.79
C ALA A 776 -13.05 23.73 0.85
N CYS A 777 -13.30 22.96 1.91
CA CYS A 777 -14.64 22.49 2.25
C CYS A 777 -14.72 22.17 3.75
N MET A 778 -15.52 22.95 4.48
CA MET A 778 -15.82 22.72 5.89
C MET A 778 -17.27 23.06 6.20
N LEU A 779 -17.88 22.29 7.09
CA LEU A 779 -19.25 22.46 7.52
C LEU A 779 -19.32 22.59 9.05
N MET A 780 -20.13 23.52 9.54
CA MET A 780 -20.33 23.72 10.97
C MET A 780 -21.74 24.25 11.28
N ARG A 781 -22.17 24.09 12.53
CA ARG A 781 -23.40 24.72 13.01
C ARG A 781 -23.23 26.23 13.07
N ARG A 782 -24.25 26.95 12.64
CA ARG A 782 -24.33 28.42 12.69
C ARG A 782 -24.12 28.97 14.09
N GLU A 783 -24.70 28.33 15.10
CA GLU A 783 -24.54 28.73 16.50
C GLU A 783 -23.07 28.71 16.95
N VAL A 784 -22.31 27.66 16.58
CA VAL A 784 -20.89 27.53 16.91
C VAL A 784 -20.08 28.59 16.17
N PHE A 785 -20.41 28.86 14.90
CA PHE A 785 -19.74 29.90 14.11
C PHE A 785 -19.91 31.29 14.73
N ARG A 786 -21.11 31.59 15.25
CA ARG A 786 -21.38 32.84 15.98
C ARG A 786 -20.68 32.89 17.33
N GLU A 787 -20.66 31.77 18.07
CA GLU A 787 -19.99 31.69 19.37
C GLU A 787 -18.50 32.04 19.28
N VAL A 788 -17.82 31.57 18.24
CA VAL A 788 -16.39 31.80 18.05
C VAL A 788 -16.07 33.10 17.30
N ASP A 789 -17.08 33.90 16.95
CA ASP A 789 -16.96 35.16 16.17
C ASP A 789 -16.43 34.97 14.74
N GLY A 790 -16.86 33.90 14.06
CA GLY A 790 -16.60 33.66 12.65
C GLY A 790 -15.13 33.54 12.25
N PHE A 791 -14.78 33.84 11.00
CA PHE A 791 -13.38 33.92 10.55
C PHE A 791 -12.72 35.23 11.01
N ASP A 792 -11.45 35.18 11.41
CA ASP A 792 -10.70 36.39 11.79
C ASP A 792 -10.25 37.13 10.52
N GLU A 793 -10.81 38.32 10.28
CA GLU A 793 -10.54 39.10 9.07
C GLU A 793 -9.10 39.67 9.01
N ALA A 794 -8.31 39.55 10.08
CA ALA A 794 -6.87 39.84 10.04
C ALA A 794 -6.08 38.82 9.19
N LEU A 795 -6.63 37.61 9.02
CA LEU A 795 -6.12 36.55 8.16
C LEU A 795 -6.89 36.58 6.84
N ALA A 796 -6.41 37.37 5.89
CA ALA A 796 -7.10 37.66 4.63
C ALA A 796 -6.95 36.53 3.60
N VAL A 797 -5.82 35.81 3.60
CA VAL A 797 -5.51 34.83 2.55
C VAL A 797 -5.17 33.46 3.12
N ASP A 798 -4.22 33.39 4.04
CA ASP A 798 -3.69 32.16 4.61
C ASP A 798 -4.16 31.96 6.05
N PHE A 799 -4.22 30.70 6.48
CA PHE A 799 -4.45 30.25 7.85
C PHE A 799 -5.77 30.64 8.54
N GLY A 800 -6.67 31.39 7.90
CA GLY A 800 -7.98 31.73 8.48
C GLY A 800 -8.83 30.50 8.85
N ASP A 801 -8.71 29.43 8.06
CA ASP A 801 -9.31 28.12 8.33
C ASP A 801 -8.68 27.41 9.53
N ILE A 802 -7.36 27.47 9.65
CA ILE A 802 -6.62 26.91 10.80
C ILE A 802 -6.99 27.64 12.09
N ASP A 803 -6.94 28.98 12.10
CA ASP A 803 -7.30 29.80 13.25
C ASP A 803 -8.75 29.53 13.71
N LEU A 804 -9.70 29.44 12.77
CA LEU A 804 -11.08 29.08 13.07
C LEU A 804 -11.18 27.70 13.75
N CYS A 805 -10.51 26.67 13.21
CA CYS A 805 -10.48 25.34 13.81
C CYS A 805 -9.93 25.38 15.25
N LEU A 806 -8.84 26.12 15.48
CA LEU A 806 -8.22 26.23 16.81
C LEU A 806 -9.11 27.00 17.79
N ARG A 807 -9.83 28.04 17.35
CA ARG A 807 -10.82 28.74 18.19
C ARG A 807 -12.02 27.86 18.55
N VAL A 808 -12.54 27.08 17.59
CA VAL A 808 -13.60 26.08 17.82
C VAL A 808 -13.14 25.06 18.88
N ARG A 809 -11.89 24.58 18.79
CA ARG A 809 -11.31 23.68 19.80
C ARG A 809 -11.18 24.35 21.17
N ARG A 810 -10.70 25.58 21.22
CA ARG A 810 -10.59 26.37 22.47
C ARG A 810 -11.94 26.63 23.13
N ALA A 811 -13.02 26.72 22.34
CA ALA A 811 -14.39 26.82 22.83
C ALA A 811 -14.97 25.50 23.37
N GLY A 812 -14.20 24.41 23.34
CA GLY A 812 -14.58 23.11 23.86
C GLY A 812 -15.29 22.21 22.84
N TYR A 813 -15.19 22.48 21.55
CA TYR A 813 -15.75 21.62 20.50
C TYR A 813 -14.68 20.80 19.80
N ARG A 814 -15.05 19.63 19.27
CA ARG A 814 -14.15 18.84 18.43
C ARG A 814 -14.22 19.28 16.97
N VAL A 815 -13.07 19.26 16.31
CA VAL A 815 -12.95 19.37 14.85
C VAL A 815 -12.79 17.97 14.30
N LEU A 816 -13.72 17.56 13.44
CA LEU A 816 -13.70 16.25 12.80
C LEU A 816 -13.29 16.34 11.34
N TRP A 817 -12.71 15.25 10.84
CA TRP A 817 -12.56 15.00 9.42
C TRP A 817 -13.16 13.64 9.08
N THR A 818 -13.94 13.57 8.00
CA THR A 818 -14.55 12.34 7.53
C THR A 818 -14.02 11.92 6.15
N PRO A 819 -13.55 10.66 6.00
CA PRO A 819 -13.14 10.12 4.69
C PRO A 819 -14.34 9.84 3.76
N HIS A 820 -15.57 9.94 4.28
CA HIS A 820 -16.79 9.50 3.60
C HIS A 820 -17.49 10.62 2.83
N SER A 821 -17.15 11.87 3.10
CA SER A 821 -17.50 13.01 2.25
C SER A 821 -16.34 13.27 1.29
N VAL A 822 -16.52 12.96 0.00
CA VAL A 822 -15.44 13.03 -1.00
C VAL A 822 -15.75 14.08 -2.06
N LEU A 823 -14.79 14.98 -2.28
CA LEU A 823 -14.87 16.06 -3.26
C LEU A 823 -13.56 16.14 -4.06
N ILE A 824 -13.61 16.67 -5.28
CA ILE A 824 -12.43 16.99 -6.10
C ILE A 824 -12.16 18.49 -5.97
N HIS A 825 -10.90 18.86 -5.76
CA HIS A 825 -10.46 20.25 -5.68
C HIS A 825 -9.42 20.53 -6.77
N HIS A 826 -9.75 21.45 -7.67
CA HIS A 826 -8.94 21.80 -8.86
C HIS A 826 -7.81 22.80 -8.53
N GLU A 827 -7.09 22.55 -7.41
CA GLU A 827 -6.14 23.46 -6.72
C GLU A 827 -5.41 24.50 -7.57
N SER A 828 -5.30 25.73 -7.03
CA SER A 828 -4.50 26.83 -7.60
C SER A 828 -4.93 27.30 -9.01
N ALA A 829 -6.02 26.77 -9.56
CA ALA A 829 -6.59 27.22 -10.82
C ALA A 829 -7.17 28.65 -10.73
N SER A 830 -7.57 29.09 -9.53
CA SER A 830 -8.12 30.42 -9.26
C SER A 830 -7.03 31.46 -8.87
N ARG A 831 -6.13 31.11 -7.94
CA ARG A 831 -5.15 32.04 -7.30
C ARG A 831 -3.84 32.28 -8.09
N GLY A 832 -3.44 31.36 -8.97
CA GLY A 832 -2.17 31.39 -9.69
C GLY A 832 -0.94 31.13 -8.80
N THR A 833 0.11 30.54 -9.36
CA THR A 833 1.30 30.04 -8.62
C THR A 833 2.44 31.06 -8.47
N VAL A 834 2.26 32.29 -8.97
CA VAL A 834 3.30 33.33 -8.93
C VAL A 834 3.41 33.91 -7.52
N ILE A 835 4.59 33.75 -6.92
CA ILE A 835 4.98 34.37 -5.65
C ILE A 835 5.46 35.79 -5.95
N THR A 836 4.71 36.80 -5.48
CA THR A 836 5.13 38.21 -5.55
C THR A 836 5.65 38.67 -4.18
N PRO A 837 6.45 39.75 -4.12
CA PRO A 837 6.91 40.29 -2.84
C PRO A 837 5.77 40.61 -1.87
N GLU A 838 4.65 41.14 -2.37
CA GLU A 838 3.47 41.49 -1.56
C GLU A 838 2.80 40.25 -0.98
N LYS A 839 2.67 39.18 -1.79
CA LYS A 839 2.16 37.88 -1.31
C LYS A 839 3.07 37.27 -0.25
N SER A 840 4.39 37.34 -0.44
CA SER A 840 5.36 36.85 0.54
C SER A 840 5.28 37.63 1.86
N GLN A 841 5.19 38.96 1.79
CA GLN A 841 5.06 39.81 2.98
C GLN A 841 3.75 39.56 3.73
N LEU A 842 2.65 39.36 3.01
CA LEU A 842 1.36 39.02 3.63
C LEU A 842 1.43 37.64 4.31
N TYR A 843 1.99 36.64 3.63
CA TYR A 843 2.21 35.31 4.20
C TYR A 843 3.06 35.38 5.48
N ASP A 844 4.17 36.11 5.47
CA ASP A 844 5.03 36.27 6.65
C ASP A 844 4.29 36.95 7.81
N LYS A 845 3.45 37.95 7.53
CA LYS A 845 2.62 38.64 8.52
C LYS A 845 1.56 37.71 9.13
N GLU A 846 0.82 36.97 8.31
CA GLU A 846 -0.21 36.04 8.75
C GLU A 846 0.40 34.84 9.49
N ARG A 847 1.57 34.37 9.06
CA ARG A 847 2.36 33.37 9.80
C ARG A 847 2.78 33.87 11.17
N ALA A 848 3.30 35.09 11.27
CA ALA A 848 3.71 35.68 12.54
C ALA A 848 2.53 35.79 13.51
N PHE A 849 1.36 36.20 13.01
CA PHE A 849 0.12 36.23 13.78
C PHE A 849 -0.26 34.85 14.34
N MET A 850 -0.18 33.80 13.53
CA MET A 850 -0.47 32.42 13.97
C MET A 850 0.51 31.93 15.02
N VAL A 851 1.81 32.21 14.85
CA VAL A 851 2.84 31.83 15.82
C VAL A 851 2.66 32.58 17.14
N GLU A 852 2.35 33.88 17.10
CA GLU A 852 2.10 34.68 18.30
C GLU A 852 0.87 34.18 19.07
N ARG A 853 -0.22 33.86 18.37
CA ARG A 853 -1.48 33.44 18.99
C ARG A 853 -1.48 31.99 19.46
N TRP A 854 -0.85 31.07 18.71
CA TRP A 854 -1.03 29.63 18.87
C TRP A 854 0.26 28.84 19.10
N GLY A 855 1.43 29.50 19.20
CA GLY A 855 2.76 28.87 19.15
C GLY A 855 2.93 27.56 19.91
N ALA A 856 2.46 27.47 21.18
CA ALA A 856 2.55 26.25 21.96
C ALA A 856 1.80 25.05 21.33
N LEU A 857 0.60 25.29 20.80
CA LEU A 857 -0.20 24.26 20.14
C LEU A 857 0.34 23.91 18.76
N LEU A 858 0.99 24.85 18.07
CA LEU A 858 1.64 24.59 16.78
C LEU A 858 2.83 23.63 16.93
N GLU A 859 3.53 23.67 18.07
CA GLU A 859 4.66 22.78 18.38
C GLU A 859 4.21 21.37 18.83
N ASP A 860 3.11 21.29 19.61
CA ASP A 860 2.59 20.05 20.18
C ASP A 860 1.12 19.78 19.77
N ASP A 861 0.92 19.32 18.54
CA ASP A 861 -0.41 18.94 18.03
C ASP A 861 -0.93 17.65 18.70
N PRO A 862 -2.07 17.66 19.41
CA PRO A 862 -2.62 16.45 20.03
C PRO A 862 -3.04 15.38 19.01
N ALA A 863 -3.43 15.77 17.79
CA ALA A 863 -3.85 14.85 16.74
C ALA A 863 -2.66 14.23 15.97
N TYR A 864 -1.43 14.70 16.24
CA TYR A 864 -0.22 14.32 15.51
C TYR A 864 0.94 13.96 16.47
N ASN A 865 1.47 12.75 16.36
CA ASN A 865 2.50 12.26 17.28
C ASN A 865 3.83 13.04 17.12
N PRO A 866 4.56 13.35 18.22
CA PRO A 866 5.76 14.19 18.13
C PRO A 866 6.95 13.45 17.49
N ASN A 867 6.90 12.13 17.43
CA ASN A 867 7.94 11.29 16.83
C ASN A 867 7.90 11.30 15.30
N LEU A 868 6.88 11.94 14.73
CA LEU A 868 6.71 12.07 13.29
C LEU A 868 7.20 13.44 12.82
N SER A 869 7.77 13.48 11.60
CA SER A 869 8.28 14.71 11.00
C SER A 869 7.14 15.68 10.74
N ILE A 870 7.35 16.94 11.12
CA ILE A 870 6.48 18.10 10.81
C ILE A 870 7.07 19.01 9.72
N THR A 871 8.25 18.70 9.20
CA THR A 871 8.97 19.59 8.28
C THR A 871 8.55 19.38 6.82
N PRO A 872 8.64 20.41 5.95
CA PRO A 872 8.22 20.31 4.54
C PRO A 872 9.09 19.37 3.69
N GLU A 873 10.34 19.13 4.09
CA GLU A 873 11.31 18.33 3.34
C GLU A 873 11.00 16.83 3.37
N ARG A 874 10.15 16.40 4.31
CA ARG A 874 9.76 15.00 4.48
C ARG A 874 8.26 14.81 4.38
N PRO A 875 7.79 13.68 3.82
CA PRO A 875 6.38 13.35 3.81
C PRO A 875 5.79 13.33 5.22
N ALA A 876 4.52 13.71 5.34
CA ALA A 876 3.77 13.46 6.57
C ALA A 876 3.81 11.98 6.95
N PHE A 877 3.97 11.74 8.26
CA PHE A 877 4.11 10.43 8.91
C PHE A 877 5.45 9.72 8.66
N ALA A 878 6.42 10.38 8.05
CA ALA A 878 7.80 9.91 8.06
C ALA A 878 8.48 10.20 9.41
N LEU A 879 9.53 9.43 9.74
CA LEU A 879 10.43 9.80 10.83
C LEU A 879 11.18 11.09 10.48
N PRO A 880 11.42 11.99 11.44
CA PRO A 880 12.35 13.10 11.26
C PRO A 880 13.80 12.58 11.13
N GLU A 881 14.71 13.42 10.66
CA GLU A 881 16.16 13.09 10.66
C GLU A 881 16.67 12.93 12.07
N GLU A 882 16.46 13.98 12.85
CA GLU A 882 16.74 14.01 14.26
C GLU A 882 15.45 13.83 15.06
N PRO A 883 15.43 12.94 16.07
CA PRO A 883 14.32 12.84 17.01
C PRO A 883 14.02 14.20 17.64
N ARG A 884 12.74 14.59 17.67
CA ARG A 884 12.33 15.81 18.36
C ARG A 884 12.33 15.58 19.88
N PRO A 885 12.69 16.59 20.68
CA PRO A 885 12.57 16.50 22.13
C PRO A 885 11.11 16.28 22.54
N LEU A 886 10.89 15.37 23.49
CA LEU A 886 9.58 15.13 24.06
C LEU A 886 9.34 16.07 25.23
N ASN A 887 8.87 17.27 24.91
CA ASN A 887 8.60 18.31 25.91
C ASN A 887 7.33 18.05 26.74
N VAL A 888 6.50 17.08 26.33
CA VAL A 888 5.24 16.73 26.98
C VAL A 888 5.29 15.30 27.49
N ILE A 889 5.14 15.14 28.81
CA ILE A 889 5.15 13.85 29.50
C ILE A 889 3.93 13.02 29.12
N VAL A 890 2.75 13.65 29.07
CA VAL A 890 1.48 13.01 28.77
C VAL A 890 0.55 13.98 28.05
N ARG A 891 -0.03 13.54 26.94
CA ARG A 891 -1.03 14.28 26.16
C ARG A 891 -2.41 13.72 26.46
N THR A 892 -3.40 14.56 26.70
CA THR A 892 -4.73 14.06 27.06
C THR A 892 -5.79 14.39 26.04
N GLY A 893 -6.94 13.73 26.15
CA GLY A 893 -8.14 14.17 25.46
C GLY A 893 -8.45 15.62 25.79
N MET A 894 -9.11 16.32 24.86
CA MET A 894 -9.58 17.67 25.11
C MET A 894 -10.87 17.66 25.91
N PRO A 895 -11.07 18.61 26.83
CA PRO A 895 -12.38 18.96 27.36
C PRO A 895 -13.33 19.22 26.21
N VAL A 896 -14.44 18.48 26.21
CA VAL A 896 -15.49 18.70 25.23
C VAL A 896 -16.73 19.20 25.96
N LYS A 897 -17.35 20.25 25.42
CA LYS A 897 -18.72 20.63 25.77
C LYS A 897 -19.60 19.41 25.54
N THR A 898 -20.02 18.75 26.62
CA THR A 898 -21.05 17.73 26.56
C THR A 898 -22.38 18.42 26.32
N ALA A 899 -23.30 17.73 25.63
CA ALA A 899 -24.70 18.09 25.76
C ALA A 899 -25.08 18.06 27.25
N PRO A 900 -26.03 18.90 27.72
CA PRO A 900 -26.66 18.67 29.02
C PRO A 900 -27.13 17.21 29.07
N ASP A 901 -26.89 16.56 30.21
CA ASP A 901 -27.30 15.17 30.42
C ASP A 901 -28.81 15.10 30.15
N PRO A 902 -29.30 14.20 29.27
CA PRO A 902 -30.75 14.05 29.09
C PRO A 902 -31.49 13.59 30.37
N LEU A 903 -30.76 13.32 31.47
CA LEU A 903 -31.27 13.04 32.80
C LEU A 903 -31.30 14.26 33.75
N ASP A 904 -30.88 15.46 33.31
CA ASP A 904 -31.01 16.73 34.05
C ASP A 904 -32.30 17.51 33.68
#